data_AF-F1T8P7-F1
#
_entry.id   AF-F1T8P7-F1
#
_cell.length_a   1.000
_cell.length_b   1.000
_cell.length_c   1.000
_cell.angle_alpha   90.00
_cell.angle_beta   90.00
_cell.angle_gamma   90.00
#
_symmetry.space_group_name_H-M   'P 1'
#
loop_
_entity.id
_entity.type
_entity.pdbx_description
1 polymer ?
#
loop_
_entity_poly.entity_id
_entity_poly.type
_entity_poly.pdbx_seq_one_letter_code
_entity_poly.pdbx_strand_id
1 'polypeptide(L)'
;MRFKKALSILLLLCLLVAPTTYAGAWQSDNNNGTYTNPILNADYPDISAIRVGSDYYMVSSTFVSFPSIPILHSKDLINWEIIGYVTSDLNGTGKSYNLSNTFNDYGHGCWAPTIAYRNGTYYVGIYQAQGKFIMCTATNPAGPYTKTVYNQGFHDPGLFIDDDGTGYIVSEANDVKVTKLSSDYKSVVSSKVTTRIAGATGNYLVEGTHVMKKNGYYYIFRNSTPPESYTYCLRSKDIYGPYEMRILLNGPSISGGSQIHQGGVIDTVKGEWWFYVFQDGQGLGRRDILVPMQWQNDWPVLGDPATVKNVTIAGKSYPMGSVPVTYKKPDVGETYPTLTIPNTDEFTSTTMGFQWQWNHYPDNTKWSLSERPGYLRLYAKNANNLWRATNTLTQRVEGPDCQGTIELDTTNMADGDNAGLCLLNIPYGTIGVSKSGGVKKIVANINASKDSSGTITNGPALSGNIVYLRAKADLKSNKATFYYSNDNVNFTQLGGTLNMPFDLGFFQGDKFGIYNYTTASSGGYADINWFRYYTSAGPNPPIPEVPLSAFDKIEAENFTSQSGIQNVDCDEGGQAVGYTENGDYVVYKSVDFGNGAKSFKARSSSATNGGTIEIRLDSVTGTLIGSCQVAGTGGWQTFADSVCSVSGVTGKHDLYLKFTGESGYLINLNWIQFTEGSSAVVPGDINGDGQIDAIDLQLMKKYLLGLGEIENVKAADLDGNGEINAIDFSLLKKYLLGIQ
;
A
#
# COMPACT_ATOMS: atom_id res chain seq x y z
N MET A 1 15.17 15.63 -52.35
CA MET A 1 16.11 15.10 -51.32
C MET A 1 15.57 15.55 -49.98
N ARG A 2 14.76 14.74 -49.29
CA ARG A 2 15.13 13.70 -48.31
C ARG A 2 15.84 14.27 -47.06
N PHE A 3 15.28 13.89 -45.90
CA PHE A 3 15.68 14.14 -44.50
C PHE A 3 15.22 15.51 -43.95
N LYS A 4 14.45 15.63 -42.85
CA LYS A 4 14.37 14.81 -41.63
C LYS A 4 12.94 14.74 -41.06
N LYS A 5 12.51 13.53 -40.67
CA LYS A 5 11.37 13.25 -39.78
C LYS A 5 11.90 13.10 -38.34
N ALA A 6 11.02 13.41 -37.39
CA ALA A 6 10.99 12.98 -35.99
C ALA A 6 12.07 13.54 -35.04
N LEU A 7 11.63 14.36 -34.07
CA LEU A 7 12.23 14.42 -32.75
C LEU A 7 11.11 14.52 -31.70
N SER A 8 11.05 13.47 -30.88
CA SER A 8 10.18 13.23 -29.72
C SER A 8 10.51 14.18 -28.56
N ILE A 9 9.51 14.74 -27.85
CA ILE A 9 9.05 14.34 -26.50
C ILE A 9 10.19 14.11 -25.50
N LEU A 10 10.39 15.04 -24.54
CA LEU A 10 10.73 14.75 -23.13
C LEU A 10 10.77 16.02 -22.24
N LEU A 11 10.53 15.82 -20.93
CA LEU A 11 10.57 16.74 -19.75
C LEU A 11 9.30 17.57 -19.46
N LEU A 12 8.74 17.61 -18.25
CA LEU A 12 8.99 16.91 -16.98
C LEU A 12 7.74 17.18 -16.10
N LEU A 13 7.03 16.15 -15.64
CA LEU A 13 5.91 16.26 -14.69
C LEU A 13 6.47 16.13 -13.27
N CYS A 14 6.30 17.14 -12.42
CA CYS A 14 6.38 17.01 -10.97
C CYS A 14 5.06 17.56 -10.40
N LEU A 15 4.09 16.69 -10.17
CA LEU A 15 2.87 16.98 -9.42
C LEU A 15 3.11 16.64 -7.95
N LEU A 16 3.09 17.66 -7.10
CA LEU A 16 2.95 17.53 -5.66
C LEU A 16 1.46 17.35 -5.35
N VAL A 17 1.09 16.19 -4.80
CA VAL A 17 -0.25 15.88 -4.25
C VAL A 17 -0.15 15.95 -2.73
N ALA A 18 -1.04 16.70 -2.07
CA ALA A 18 -1.22 16.62 -0.62
C ALA A 18 -2.42 15.69 -0.27
N PRO A 19 -2.33 14.86 0.80
CA PRO A 19 -3.18 13.67 0.98
C PRO A 19 -4.40 13.84 1.91
N THR A 20 -5.45 13.04 1.65
CA THR A 20 -6.39 12.57 2.69
C THR A 20 -5.64 11.79 3.77
N THR A 21 -5.94 12.10 5.02
CA THR A 21 -5.16 11.64 6.17
C THR A 21 -5.55 10.22 6.61
N TYR A 22 -5.03 9.22 5.91
CA TYR A 22 -4.91 7.85 6.39
C TYR A 22 -3.45 7.64 6.78
N ALA A 23 -3.15 7.05 7.95
CA ALA A 23 -1.76 6.75 8.30
C ALA A 23 -1.18 5.85 7.20
N GLY A 24 -0.20 6.41 6.48
CA GLY A 24 0.30 5.87 5.20
C GLY A 24 1.10 4.57 5.38
N ALA A 25 1.55 3.98 4.29
CA ALA A 25 2.46 2.83 4.34
C ALA A 25 3.70 3.12 5.21
N TRP A 26 4.37 2.06 5.68
CA TRP A 26 5.67 2.17 6.32
C TRP A 26 6.60 3.12 5.55
N GLN A 27 7.24 4.04 6.28
CA GLN A 27 8.20 4.97 5.68
C GLN A 27 9.58 4.83 6.35
N SER A 28 10.56 4.45 5.55
CA SER A 28 11.95 4.31 5.99
C SER A 28 12.74 5.61 5.87
N ASP A 29 12.35 6.51 4.97
CA ASP A 29 12.95 7.84 4.83
C ASP A 29 12.53 8.76 6.00
N ASN A 30 13.52 9.24 6.77
CA ASN A 30 13.26 10.13 7.90
C ASN A 30 13.10 11.61 7.47
N ASN A 31 13.15 11.92 6.16
CA ASN A 31 13.04 13.26 5.58
C ASN A 31 14.07 14.28 6.11
N ASN A 32 15.20 13.78 6.59
CA ASN A 32 16.28 14.60 7.16
C ASN A 32 17.68 14.16 6.67
N GLY A 33 17.73 13.45 5.53
CA GLY A 33 18.96 12.88 4.97
C GLY A 33 19.38 11.54 5.59
N THR A 34 18.58 10.98 6.49
CA THR A 34 18.77 9.64 7.06
C THR A 34 17.60 8.72 6.73
N TYR A 35 17.83 7.40 6.85
CA TYR A 35 16.80 6.38 6.77
C TYR A 35 16.83 5.48 8.00
N THR A 36 15.71 4.83 8.30
CA THR A 36 15.56 3.83 9.36
C THR A 36 15.22 2.49 8.74
N ASN A 37 16.04 1.47 9.03
CA ASN A 37 15.77 0.10 8.65
C ASN A 37 14.54 -0.44 9.40
N PRO A 38 13.72 -1.30 8.78
CA PRO A 38 13.84 -1.84 7.41
C PRO A 38 13.49 -0.82 6.30
N ILE A 39 14.06 -0.97 5.12
CA ILE A 39 13.70 -0.12 3.95
C ILE A 39 12.34 -0.51 3.36
N LEU A 40 11.94 -1.78 3.49
CA LEU A 40 10.60 -2.29 3.21
C LEU A 40 10.14 -3.16 4.39
N ASN A 41 9.15 -2.71 5.16
CA ASN A 41 8.69 -3.39 6.37
C ASN A 41 7.52 -4.36 6.13
N ALA A 42 7.66 -5.19 5.10
CA ALA A 42 6.69 -6.21 4.70
C ALA A 42 7.42 -7.38 4.02
N ASP A 43 6.70 -8.45 3.70
CA ASP A 43 7.26 -9.65 3.07
C ASP A 43 7.70 -9.44 1.60
N TYR A 44 8.91 -8.89 1.41
CA TYR A 44 9.60 -8.76 0.12
C TYR A 44 10.88 -9.61 0.10
N PRO A 45 10.76 -10.94 0.11
CA PRO A 45 11.92 -11.80 0.25
C PRO A 45 12.78 -11.97 -1.00
N ASP A 46 13.96 -12.55 -0.79
CA ASP A 46 14.87 -13.04 -1.82
C ASP A 46 15.23 -11.99 -2.88
N ILE A 47 15.37 -10.74 -2.43
CA ILE A 47 15.53 -9.61 -3.33
C ILE A 47 16.79 -9.73 -4.20
N SER A 48 16.67 -9.34 -5.46
CA SER A 48 17.79 -9.12 -6.37
C SER A 48 17.64 -7.74 -6.99
N ALA A 49 18.68 -6.91 -6.90
CA ALA A 49 18.64 -5.54 -7.40
C ALA A 49 19.78 -5.22 -8.37
N ILE A 50 19.51 -4.30 -9.29
CA ILE A 50 20.49 -3.73 -10.23
C ILE A 50 20.30 -2.23 -10.35
N ARG A 51 21.38 -1.54 -10.76
CA ARG A 51 21.35 -0.14 -11.16
C ARG A 51 21.47 -0.05 -12.68
N VAL A 52 20.62 0.78 -13.30
CA VAL A 52 20.70 1.12 -14.73
C VAL A 52 20.73 2.64 -14.84
N GLY A 53 21.91 3.20 -15.14
CA GLY A 53 22.09 4.66 -15.09
C GLY A 53 21.91 5.18 -13.66
N SER A 54 20.93 6.06 -13.45
CA SER A 54 20.54 6.63 -12.15
C SER A 54 19.31 5.97 -11.53
N ASP A 55 18.81 4.89 -12.13
CA ASP A 55 17.63 4.16 -11.67
C ASP A 55 18.03 2.83 -11.02
N TYR A 56 17.30 2.46 -9.97
CA TYR A 56 17.49 1.20 -9.25
C TYR A 56 16.25 0.33 -9.41
N TYR A 57 16.45 -0.95 -9.70
CA TYR A 57 15.37 -1.91 -9.89
C TYR A 57 15.60 -3.11 -8.99
N MET A 58 14.52 -3.60 -8.37
CA MET A 58 14.56 -4.75 -7.48
C MET A 58 13.43 -5.72 -7.83
N VAL A 59 13.71 -7.02 -7.78
CA VAL A 59 12.71 -8.08 -7.91
C VAL A 59 12.69 -8.94 -6.65
N SER A 60 11.53 -9.48 -6.29
CA SER A 60 11.32 -10.25 -5.06
C SER A 60 10.47 -11.51 -5.31
N SER A 61 10.68 -12.58 -4.53
CA SER A 61 9.89 -13.82 -4.61
C SER A 61 8.41 -13.61 -4.26
N THR A 62 7.54 -14.40 -4.88
CA THR A 62 6.08 -14.32 -4.63
C THR A 62 5.40 -15.65 -4.41
N PHE A 63 6.12 -16.77 -4.57
CA PHE A 63 5.58 -18.11 -4.42
C PHE A 63 4.36 -18.32 -5.34
N VAL A 64 3.20 -18.62 -4.75
CA VAL A 64 1.92 -18.86 -5.45
C VAL A 64 1.09 -17.59 -5.65
N SER A 65 1.64 -16.40 -5.41
CA SER A 65 0.90 -15.14 -5.59
C SER A 65 1.00 -14.64 -7.03
N PHE A 66 -0.15 -14.24 -7.61
CA PHE A 66 -0.26 -13.81 -9.02
C PHE A 66 -0.90 -12.42 -9.16
N PRO A 67 -0.39 -11.52 -10.03
CA PRO A 67 0.80 -11.69 -10.86
C PRO A 67 2.07 -11.87 -10.00
N SER A 68 3.08 -12.54 -10.54
CA SER A 68 4.25 -13.04 -9.81
C SER A 68 5.49 -12.19 -10.06
N ILE A 69 6.38 -12.17 -9.07
CA ILE A 69 7.64 -11.41 -9.04
C ILE A 69 7.40 -9.91 -9.31
N PRO A 70 7.08 -9.09 -8.28
CA PRO A 70 7.02 -7.65 -8.45
C PRO A 70 8.38 -7.14 -8.91
N ILE A 71 8.36 -6.13 -9.78
CA ILE A 71 9.52 -5.30 -10.05
C ILE A 71 9.28 -3.93 -9.43
N LEU A 72 10.19 -3.57 -8.52
CA LEU A 72 10.20 -2.32 -7.81
C LEU A 72 11.21 -1.37 -8.44
N HIS A 73 10.93 -0.07 -8.35
CA HIS A 73 11.80 1.00 -8.82
C HIS A 73 12.09 1.98 -7.68
N SER A 74 13.31 2.51 -7.68
CA SER A 74 13.75 3.57 -6.78
C SER A 74 14.75 4.48 -7.47
N LYS A 75 14.87 5.71 -6.95
CA LYS A 75 15.91 6.68 -7.30
C LYS A 75 16.99 6.83 -6.23
N ASP A 76 16.78 6.28 -5.03
CA ASP A 76 17.66 6.49 -3.88
C ASP A 76 17.90 5.26 -2.99
N LEU A 77 17.40 4.08 -3.40
CA LEU A 77 17.45 2.79 -2.69
C LEU A 77 16.62 2.73 -1.40
N ILE A 78 15.94 3.81 -1.02
CA ILE A 78 15.14 3.91 0.21
C ILE A 78 13.65 3.96 -0.12
N ASN A 79 13.28 4.85 -1.04
CA ASN A 79 11.91 5.07 -1.48
C ASN A 79 11.62 4.18 -2.69
N TRP A 80 10.75 3.18 -2.52
CA TRP A 80 10.42 2.19 -3.54
C TRP A 80 8.95 2.24 -3.94
N GLU A 81 8.69 2.03 -5.23
CA GLU A 81 7.35 1.80 -5.78
C GLU A 81 7.33 0.50 -6.59
N ILE A 82 6.18 -0.18 -6.65
CA ILE A 82 5.98 -1.31 -7.56
C ILE A 82 5.57 -0.73 -8.91
N ILE A 83 6.37 -0.98 -9.96
CA ILE A 83 6.10 -0.48 -11.32
C ILE A 83 5.46 -1.55 -12.23
N GLY A 84 5.41 -2.80 -11.76
CA GLY A 84 4.81 -3.90 -12.50
C GLY A 84 5.16 -5.26 -11.92
N TYR A 85 4.83 -6.30 -12.68
CA TYR A 85 5.11 -7.69 -12.35
C TYR A 85 5.73 -8.38 -13.56
N VAL A 86 6.71 -9.25 -13.30
CA VAL A 86 7.49 -9.90 -14.36
C VAL A 86 6.66 -10.92 -15.12
N THR A 87 5.74 -11.61 -14.46
CA THR A 87 4.85 -12.57 -15.15
C THR A 87 3.53 -12.77 -14.44
N SER A 88 2.44 -12.91 -15.19
CA SER A 88 1.16 -13.43 -14.71
C SER A 88 0.90 -14.86 -15.20
N ASP A 89 1.86 -15.45 -15.91
CA ASP A 89 1.71 -16.73 -16.61
C ASP A 89 2.95 -17.62 -16.48
N LEU A 90 2.77 -18.73 -15.78
CA LEU A 90 3.73 -19.84 -15.62
C LEU A 90 3.33 -21.07 -16.45
N ASN A 91 2.41 -20.96 -17.42
CA ASN A 91 2.12 -22.07 -18.33
C ASN A 91 3.36 -22.49 -19.12
N GLY A 92 3.39 -23.77 -19.51
CA GLY A 92 4.49 -24.40 -20.25
C GLY A 92 5.65 -24.90 -19.38
N THR A 93 5.65 -24.63 -18.07
CA THR A 93 6.71 -25.10 -17.18
C THR A 93 6.49 -26.50 -16.62
N GLY A 94 5.27 -27.05 -16.73
CA GLY A 94 4.92 -28.40 -16.27
C GLY A 94 4.30 -28.47 -14.86
N LYS A 95 3.96 -27.33 -14.26
CA LYS A 95 3.16 -27.23 -13.02
C LYS A 95 1.90 -26.41 -13.27
N SER A 96 0.86 -26.68 -12.48
CA SER A 96 -0.38 -25.90 -12.45
C SER A 96 -0.46 -25.12 -11.15
N TYR A 97 -0.99 -23.89 -11.21
CA TYR A 97 -1.31 -23.06 -10.05
C TYR A 97 -2.81 -22.77 -9.94
N ASN A 98 -3.65 -23.57 -10.60
CA ASN A 98 -5.09 -23.47 -10.44
C ASN A 98 -5.51 -24.14 -9.13
N LEU A 99 -5.86 -23.33 -8.12
CA LEU A 99 -6.35 -23.81 -6.84
C LEU A 99 -7.69 -24.57 -7.00
N SER A 100 -7.85 -25.68 -6.30
CA SER A 100 -9.11 -26.44 -6.25
C SER A 100 -9.32 -27.08 -4.88
N ASN A 101 -10.48 -27.66 -4.63
CA ASN A 101 -10.77 -28.40 -3.39
C ASN A 101 -9.79 -29.55 -3.10
N THR A 102 -9.11 -30.08 -4.13
CA THR A 102 -8.19 -31.21 -4.00
C THR A 102 -6.73 -30.85 -4.25
N PHE A 103 -6.43 -29.62 -4.68
CA PHE A 103 -5.08 -29.22 -5.09
C PHE A 103 -4.71 -27.82 -4.57
N ASN A 104 -3.45 -27.65 -4.15
CA ASN A 104 -2.75 -26.39 -3.85
C ASN A 104 -1.24 -26.59 -4.06
N ASP A 105 -0.49 -25.49 -4.17
CA ASP A 105 0.97 -25.52 -4.27
C ASP A 105 1.65 -24.51 -3.33
N TYR A 106 1.04 -24.23 -2.17
CA TYR A 106 1.61 -23.30 -1.17
C TYR A 106 3.05 -23.70 -0.78
N GLY A 107 3.89 -22.70 -0.51
CA GLY A 107 5.33 -22.89 -0.27
C GLY A 107 6.18 -23.10 -1.53
N HIS A 108 5.56 -23.36 -2.69
CA HIS A 108 6.23 -23.46 -3.99
C HIS A 108 5.89 -22.25 -4.87
N GLY A 109 5.97 -22.39 -6.20
CA GLY A 109 5.80 -21.27 -7.12
C GLY A 109 7.12 -20.60 -7.46
N CYS A 110 7.12 -19.27 -7.55
CA CYS A 110 8.31 -18.49 -7.89
C CYS A 110 9.16 -18.22 -6.64
N TRP A 111 10.26 -18.97 -6.51
CA TRP A 111 11.31 -18.75 -5.50
C TRP A 111 12.33 -17.69 -6.00
N ALA A 112 13.45 -17.57 -5.29
CA ALA A 112 14.48 -16.53 -5.44
C ALA A 112 14.70 -16.11 -6.91
N PRO A 113 14.29 -14.89 -7.30
CA PRO A 113 14.54 -14.36 -8.63
C PRO A 113 15.94 -13.78 -8.74
N THR A 114 16.35 -13.50 -9.98
CA THR A 114 17.56 -12.75 -10.27
C THR A 114 17.33 -11.79 -11.42
N ILE A 115 17.94 -10.61 -11.37
CA ILE A 115 17.81 -9.59 -12.42
C ILE A 115 19.17 -9.16 -12.95
N ALA A 116 19.25 -8.97 -14.27
CA ALA A 116 20.40 -8.38 -14.96
C ALA A 116 19.92 -7.44 -16.06
N TYR A 117 20.79 -6.53 -16.48
CA TYR A 117 20.54 -5.63 -17.60
C TYR A 117 21.71 -5.61 -18.56
N ARG A 118 21.43 -5.62 -19.86
CA ARG A 118 22.44 -5.40 -20.90
C ARG A 118 21.81 -4.81 -22.15
N ASN A 119 22.47 -3.80 -22.72
CA ASN A 119 22.16 -3.23 -24.04
C ASN A 119 20.67 -2.93 -24.26
N GLY A 120 20.02 -2.26 -23.30
CA GLY A 120 18.59 -1.89 -23.41
C GLY A 120 17.60 -2.99 -23.05
N THR A 121 18.07 -4.17 -22.60
CA THR A 121 17.21 -5.30 -22.23
C THR A 121 17.40 -5.68 -20.77
N TYR A 122 16.29 -5.83 -20.06
CA TYR A 122 16.19 -6.38 -18.73
C TYR A 122 15.97 -7.89 -18.83
N TYR A 123 16.66 -8.65 -18.01
CA TYR A 123 16.60 -10.11 -17.92
C TYR A 123 16.24 -10.47 -16.49
N VAL A 124 15.12 -11.15 -16.28
CA VAL A 124 14.72 -11.67 -14.97
C VAL A 124 14.65 -13.19 -15.05
N GLY A 125 15.52 -13.84 -14.28
CA GLY A 125 15.50 -15.28 -14.08
C GLY A 125 14.60 -15.66 -12.92
N ILE A 126 13.74 -16.65 -13.11
CA ILE A 126 12.84 -17.16 -12.07
C ILE A 126 13.00 -18.67 -11.99
N TYR A 127 13.34 -19.17 -10.81
CA TYR A 127 13.27 -20.59 -10.51
C TYR A 127 11.89 -20.93 -9.98
N GLN A 128 11.19 -21.79 -10.71
CA GLN A 128 9.96 -22.39 -10.23
C GLN A 128 10.31 -23.58 -9.35
N ALA A 129 9.91 -23.53 -8.08
CA ALA A 129 10.20 -24.58 -7.11
C ALA A 129 9.77 -25.96 -7.62
N GLN A 130 10.70 -26.93 -7.59
CA GLN A 130 10.50 -28.28 -8.12
C GLN A 130 10.06 -28.33 -9.60
N GLY A 131 10.32 -27.26 -10.34
CA GLY A 131 9.91 -27.08 -11.72
C GLY A 131 11.09 -26.67 -12.60
N LYS A 132 10.80 -25.81 -13.58
CA LYS A 132 11.78 -25.33 -14.56
C LYS A 132 12.23 -23.92 -14.21
N PHE A 133 13.39 -23.53 -14.74
CA PHE A 133 13.77 -22.14 -14.78
C PHE A 133 13.12 -21.43 -15.98
N ILE A 134 12.74 -20.18 -15.79
CA ILE A 134 12.28 -19.29 -16.86
C ILE A 134 13.13 -18.03 -16.90
N MET A 135 13.48 -17.61 -18.12
CA MET A 135 14.10 -16.31 -18.39
C MET A 135 13.04 -15.39 -18.98
N CYS A 136 12.77 -14.29 -18.32
CA CYS A 136 11.85 -13.25 -18.76
C CYS A 136 12.63 -12.03 -19.25
N THR A 137 12.32 -11.50 -20.43
CA THR A 137 13.02 -10.34 -21.01
C THR A 137 12.09 -9.20 -21.40
N ALA A 138 12.47 -7.96 -21.11
CA ALA A 138 11.73 -6.76 -21.52
C ALA A 138 12.69 -5.59 -21.83
N THR A 139 12.26 -4.64 -22.66
CA THR A 139 12.99 -3.37 -22.88
C THR A 139 12.49 -2.25 -21.97
N ASN A 140 11.28 -2.40 -21.43
CA ASN A 140 10.72 -1.56 -20.37
C ASN A 140 10.75 -2.38 -19.07
N PRO A 141 11.35 -1.89 -17.97
CA PRO A 141 11.39 -2.63 -16.71
C PRO A 141 9.97 -2.93 -16.17
N ALA A 142 8.98 -2.08 -16.43
CA ALA A 142 7.58 -2.35 -16.04
C ALA A 142 6.92 -3.49 -16.86
N GLY A 143 7.62 -4.02 -17.88
CA GLY A 143 7.10 -5.02 -18.80
C GLY A 143 6.37 -4.43 -20.01
N PRO A 144 5.63 -5.26 -20.77
CA PRO A 144 5.47 -6.70 -20.57
C PRO A 144 6.77 -7.48 -20.86
N TYR A 145 6.92 -8.64 -20.21
CA TYR A 145 8.07 -9.52 -20.40
C TYR A 145 7.75 -10.67 -21.37
N THR A 146 8.75 -11.03 -22.17
CA THR A 146 8.73 -12.25 -23.00
C THR A 146 9.41 -13.40 -22.26
N LYS A 147 8.75 -14.55 -22.16
CA LYS A 147 9.21 -15.72 -21.40
C LYS A 147 9.93 -16.74 -22.29
N THR A 148 11.05 -17.27 -21.83
CA THR A 148 11.75 -18.45 -22.37
C THR A 148 11.87 -19.52 -21.28
N VAL A 149 11.35 -20.72 -21.54
CA VAL A 149 11.37 -21.84 -20.57
C VAL A 149 12.58 -22.74 -20.83
N TYR A 150 13.35 -23.03 -19.79
CA TYR A 150 14.52 -23.90 -19.87
C TYR A 150 14.14 -25.36 -19.58
N ASN A 151 14.93 -26.31 -20.07
CA ASN A 151 14.71 -27.74 -19.82
C ASN A 151 15.16 -28.21 -18.42
N GLN A 152 15.72 -27.32 -17.61
CA GLN A 152 16.22 -27.58 -16.27
C GLN A 152 15.88 -26.43 -15.31
N GLY A 153 15.95 -26.70 -14.02
CA GLY A 153 15.90 -25.68 -12.96
C GLY A 153 17.29 -25.17 -12.59
N PHE A 154 17.33 -24.02 -11.92
CA PHE A 154 18.52 -23.47 -11.27
C PHE A 154 18.10 -22.99 -9.89
N HIS A 155 18.40 -23.76 -8.84
CA HIS A 155 18.07 -23.37 -7.47
C HIS A 155 18.86 -22.12 -7.08
N ASP A 156 18.20 -21.09 -6.54
CA ASP A 156 18.77 -19.80 -6.15
C ASP A 156 19.75 -19.21 -7.19
N PRO A 157 19.23 -18.89 -8.38
CA PRO A 157 20.06 -18.45 -9.50
C PRO A 157 20.62 -17.05 -9.25
N GLY A 158 21.89 -16.86 -9.58
CA GLY A 158 22.52 -15.55 -9.77
C GLY A 158 22.86 -15.39 -11.26
N LEU A 159 22.04 -14.63 -11.98
CA LEU A 159 22.28 -14.29 -13.38
C LEU A 159 23.37 -13.22 -13.46
N PHE A 160 24.38 -13.48 -14.29
CA PHE A 160 25.48 -12.55 -14.53
C PHE A 160 25.78 -12.48 -16.02
N ILE A 161 25.80 -11.26 -16.57
CA ILE A 161 26.19 -11.04 -17.96
C ILE A 161 27.48 -10.24 -17.94
N ASP A 162 28.59 -10.90 -18.30
CA ASP A 162 29.93 -10.35 -18.20
C ASP A 162 30.16 -9.22 -19.22
N ASP A 163 31.20 -8.42 -19.03
CA ASP A 163 31.55 -7.26 -19.86
C ASP A 163 31.63 -7.62 -21.36
N ASP A 164 32.10 -8.83 -21.69
CA ASP A 164 32.21 -9.35 -23.07
C ASP A 164 30.88 -9.83 -23.67
N GLY A 165 29.82 -9.92 -22.87
CA GLY A 165 28.50 -10.39 -23.28
C GLY A 165 28.24 -11.86 -23.03
N THR A 166 29.17 -12.58 -22.42
CA THR A 166 28.94 -13.96 -22.02
C THR A 166 27.98 -14.00 -20.83
N GLY A 167 26.89 -14.76 -20.98
CA GLY A 167 25.90 -14.96 -19.93
C GLY A 167 26.21 -16.19 -19.08
N TYR A 168 26.02 -16.05 -17.77
CA TYR A 168 26.21 -17.11 -16.78
C TYR A 168 25.03 -17.15 -15.80
N ILE A 169 24.69 -18.35 -15.35
CA ILE A 169 23.86 -18.56 -14.16
C ILE A 169 24.72 -19.31 -13.14
N VAL A 170 24.89 -18.71 -11.97
CA VAL A 170 25.54 -19.36 -10.81
C VAL A 170 24.44 -19.81 -9.85
N SER A 171 24.41 -21.08 -9.46
CA SER A 171 23.25 -21.64 -8.76
C SER A 171 23.60 -22.85 -7.89
N GLU A 172 22.56 -23.51 -7.38
CA GLU A 172 22.55 -24.67 -6.47
C GLU A 172 22.81 -24.30 -5.00
N ALA A 173 22.42 -25.16 -4.07
CA ALA A 173 22.75 -25.00 -2.65
C ALA A 173 24.04 -25.77 -2.31
N ASN A 174 24.87 -25.21 -1.43
CA ASN A 174 26.23 -25.63 -1.04
C ASN A 174 27.28 -25.65 -2.17
N ASP A 175 26.92 -26.13 -3.36
CA ASP A 175 27.78 -26.07 -4.54
C ASP A 175 27.62 -24.73 -5.25
N VAL A 176 28.75 -24.12 -5.61
CA VAL A 176 28.82 -23.01 -6.55
C VAL A 176 28.94 -23.63 -7.94
N LYS A 177 27.81 -23.76 -8.63
CA LYS A 177 27.76 -24.29 -10.00
C LYS A 177 27.63 -23.16 -10.99
N VAL A 178 28.65 -22.98 -11.81
CA VAL A 178 28.70 -21.96 -12.88
C VAL A 178 28.21 -22.57 -14.18
N THR A 179 27.09 -22.06 -14.70
CA THR A 179 26.48 -22.50 -15.97
C THR A 179 26.62 -21.41 -17.02
N LYS A 180 27.31 -21.70 -18.12
CA LYS A 180 27.44 -20.82 -19.28
C LYS A 180 26.22 -20.94 -20.18
N LEU A 181 25.70 -19.79 -20.62
CA LEU A 181 24.55 -19.69 -21.51
C LEU A 181 24.97 -19.56 -22.99
N SER A 182 24.04 -19.87 -23.90
CA SER A 182 24.17 -19.54 -25.33
C SER A 182 24.24 -18.02 -25.54
N SER A 183 24.72 -17.57 -26.70
CA SER A 183 24.89 -16.14 -27.00
C SER A 183 23.59 -15.33 -27.03
N ASP A 184 22.45 -15.99 -27.24
CA ASP A 184 21.11 -15.41 -27.16
C ASP A 184 20.47 -15.56 -25.76
N TYR A 185 21.20 -16.15 -24.82
CA TYR A 185 20.78 -16.46 -23.46
C TYR A 185 19.50 -17.30 -23.37
N LYS A 186 19.22 -18.18 -24.34
CA LYS A 186 18.00 -19.02 -24.34
C LYS A 186 18.24 -20.47 -23.92
N SER A 187 19.49 -20.90 -23.81
CA SER A 187 19.86 -22.29 -23.53
C SER A 187 21.18 -22.42 -22.78
N VAL A 188 21.44 -23.61 -22.27
CA VAL A 188 22.68 -23.96 -21.57
C VAL A 188 23.71 -24.48 -22.57
N VAL A 189 24.94 -23.98 -22.46
CA VAL A 189 26.10 -24.49 -23.21
C VAL A 189 26.89 -25.50 -22.39
N SER A 190 27.18 -25.19 -21.13
CA SER A 190 27.98 -26.04 -20.25
C SER A 190 27.80 -25.64 -18.78
N SER A 191 27.97 -26.58 -17.84
CA SER A 191 27.95 -26.31 -16.41
C SER A 191 29.16 -26.93 -15.72
N LYS A 192 29.69 -26.28 -14.68
CA LYS A 192 30.79 -26.78 -13.85
C LYS A 192 30.58 -26.40 -12.39
N VAL A 193 30.71 -27.36 -11.48
CA VAL A 193 30.83 -27.09 -10.04
C VAL A 193 32.26 -26.62 -9.76
N THR A 194 32.42 -25.43 -9.19
CA THR A 194 33.73 -24.77 -9.02
C THR A 194 34.18 -24.75 -7.56
N THR A 195 33.24 -24.69 -6.63
CA THR A 195 33.51 -24.61 -5.19
C THR A 195 32.35 -25.23 -4.43
N ARG A 196 32.62 -25.85 -3.28
CA ARG A 196 31.59 -26.31 -2.33
C ARG A 196 31.80 -25.62 -0.99
N ILE A 197 30.71 -25.16 -0.39
CA ILE A 197 30.67 -24.45 0.90
C ILE A 197 29.73 -25.24 1.81
N ALA A 198 30.17 -25.55 3.03
CA ALA A 198 29.39 -26.33 3.99
C ALA A 198 28.83 -25.49 5.16
N GLY A 199 29.13 -24.19 5.23
CA GLY A 199 29.01 -23.40 6.46
C GLY A 199 30.35 -23.30 7.20
N ALA A 200 30.50 -22.30 8.07
CA ALA A 200 31.76 -22.06 8.79
C ALA A 200 31.78 -22.72 10.18
N THR A 201 30.61 -22.98 10.75
CA THR A 201 30.40 -23.46 12.12
C THR A 201 29.66 -24.80 12.19
N GLY A 202 29.36 -25.41 11.05
CA GLY A 202 28.61 -26.66 10.95
C GLY A 202 28.32 -27.01 9.49
N ASN A 203 27.44 -27.99 9.27
CA ASN A 203 26.93 -28.36 7.94
C ASN A 203 25.61 -27.63 7.68
N TYR A 204 25.70 -26.33 7.35
CA TYR A 204 24.56 -25.49 7.02
C TYR A 204 24.33 -25.44 5.51
N LEU A 205 23.08 -25.20 5.10
CA LEU A 205 22.75 -24.93 3.72
C LEU A 205 23.24 -23.52 3.38
N VAL A 206 24.07 -23.40 2.34
CA VAL A 206 24.59 -22.12 1.83
C VAL A 206 23.99 -21.87 0.46
N GLU A 207 23.22 -20.81 0.28
CA GLU A 207 22.40 -20.54 -0.91
C GLU A 207 22.27 -19.03 -1.21
N GLY A 208 21.23 -18.60 -1.94
CA GLY A 208 20.96 -17.19 -2.23
C GLY A 208 22.07 -16.48 -3.02
N THR A 209 22.25 -16.86 -4.29
CA THR A 209 23.40 -16.41 -5.10
C THR A 209 23.23 -15.00 -5.65
N HIS A 210 24.23 -14.14 -5.43
CA HIS A 210 24.41 -12.89 -6.20
C HIS A 210 25.82 -12.83 -6.78
N VAL A 211 25.96 -12.26 -7.97
CA VAL A 211 27.24 -12.22 -8.69
C VAL A 211 27.51 -10.82 -9.21
N MET A 212 28.74 -10.34 -9.04
CA MET A 212 29.20 -9.08 -9.61
C MET A 212 30.64 -9.21 -10.12
N LYS A 213 31.08 -8.21 -10.87
CA LYS A 213 32.48 -8.05 -11.26
C LYS A 213 32.97 -6.64 -10.95
N LYS A 214 34.17 -6.53 -10.39
CA LYS A 214 34.83 -5.24 -10.08
C LYS A 214 36.33 -5.42 -10.11
N ASN A 215 37.05 -4.45 -10.69
CA ASN A 215 38.52 -4.43 -10.74
C ASN A 215 39.13 -5.75 -11.28
N GLY A 216 38.47 -6.39 -12.26
CA GLY A 216 38.91 -7.67 -12.84
C GLY A 216 38.69 -8.91 -11.95
N TYR A 217 38.01 -8.76 -10.81
CA TYR A 217 37.57 -9.88 -9.98
C TYR A 217 36.08 -10.15 -10.15
N TYR A 218 35.71 -11.43 -10.20
CA TYR A 218 34.36 -11.93 -9.98
C TYR A 218 34.14 -12.12 -8.49
N TYR A 219 33.00 -11.66 -8.01
CA TYR A 219 32.54 -11.86 -6.64
C TYR A 219 31.23 -12.65 -6.66
N ILE A 220 31.14 -13.69 -5.84
CA ILE A 220 29.92 -14.45 -5.62
C ILE A 220 29.54 -14.32 -4.14
N PHE A 221 28.35 -13.78 -3.89
CA PHE A 221 27.77 -13.68 -2.56
C PHE A 221 26.81 -14.83 -2.33
N ARG A 222 26.91 -15.42 -1.15
CA ARG A 222 26.16 -16.60 -0.72
C ARG A 222 25.86 -16.48 0.75
N ASN A 223 24.80 -17.12 1.23
CA ASN A 223 24.37 -16.97 2.61
C ASN A 223 24.03 -18.31 3.21
N SER A 224 24.46 -18.58 4.44
CA SER A 224 23.96 -19.75 5.16
C SER A 224 22.59 -19.51 5.76
N THR A 225 21.76 -20.54 5.77
CA THR A 225 20.45 -20.49 6.41
C THR A 225 20.57 -20.30 7.92
N PRO A 226 19.56 -19.73 8.59
CA PRO A 226 19.49 -19.75 10.05
C PRO A 226 19.65 -21.17 10.62
N PRO A 227 20.24 -21.34 11.81
CA PRO A 227 20.71 -20.29 12.72
C PRO A 227 22.10 -19.71 12.41
N GLU A 228 22.85 -20.21 11.41
CA GLU A 228 24.20 -19.67 11.12
C GLU A 228 24.10 -18.26 10.53
N SER A 229 23.30 -18.06 9.47
CA SER A 229 22.98 -16.74 8.90
C SER A 229 24.21 -15.91 8.48
N TYR A 230 25.29 -16.55 8.03
CA TYR A 230 26.51 -15.86 7.61
C TYR A 230 26.43 -15.46 6.14
N THR A 231 26.90 -14.25 5.83
CA THR A 231 27.11 -13.80 4.44
C THR A 231 28.54 -14.13 4.02
N TYR A 232 28.68 -14.99 3.01
CA TYR A 232 29.94 -15.36 2.38
C TYR A 232 30.16 -14.53 1.12
N CYS A 233 31.41 -14.15 0.89
CA CYS A 233 31.87 -13.57 -0.36
C CYS A 233 33.04 -14.38 -0.88
N LEU A 234 32.89 -14.87 -2.11
CA LEU A 234 33.91 -15.59 -2.84
C LEU A 234 34.47 -14.67 -3.90
N ARG A 235 35.79 -14.61 -4.06
CA ARG A 235 36.46 -13.75 -5.05
C ARG A 235 37.47 -14.53 -5.90
N SER A 236 37.45 -14.32 -7.21
CA SER A 236 38.47 -14.86 -8.14
C SER A 236 38.65 -13.98 -9.38
N LYS A 237 39.76 -14.11 -10.10
CA LYS A 237 39.96 -13.47 -11.42
C LYS A 237 39.41 -14.30 -12.57
N ASP A 238 39.04 -15.55 -12.31
CA ASP A 238 38.38 -16.45 -13.25
C ASP A 238 37.02 -16.83 -12.66
N ILE A 239 35.94 -16.69 -13.43
CA ILE A 239 34.60 -17.07 -12.98
C ILE A 239 34.51 -18.56 -12.63
N TYR A 240 35.43 -19.39 -13.12
CA TYR A 240 35.54 -20.79 -12.76
C TYR A 240 36.43 -21.09 -11.55
N GLY A 241 36.94 -20.04 -10.90
CA GLY A 241 37.81 -20.14 -9.72
C GLY A 241 39.28 -20.42 -10.06
N PRO A 242 40.10 -20.81 -9.06
CA PRO A 242 39.72 -21.05 -7.68
C PRO A 242 39.30 -19.76 -6.96
N TYR A 243 38.39 -19.89 -6.00
CA TYR A 243 37.86 -18.77 -5.23
C TYR A 243 38.56 -18.66 -3.87
N GLU A 244 39.00 -17.45 -3.52
CA GLU A 244 39.23 -17.07 -2.13
C GLU A 244 37.88 -16.76 -1.48
N MET A 245 37.74 -16.93 -0.16
CA MET A 245 36.47 -16.74 0.53
C MET A 245 36.63 -15.96 1.85
N ARG A 246 35.68 -15.05 2.12
CA ARG A 246 35.52 -14.34 3.40
C ARG A 246 34.08 -14.40 3.90
N ILE A 247 33.92 -14.23 5.21
CA ILE A 247 32.62 -13.97 5.85
C ILE A 247 32.51 -12.47 6.06
N LEU A 248 31.41 -11.87 5.59
CA LEU A 248 31.18 -10.42 5.60
C LEU A 248 30.26 -9.96 6.72
N LEU A 249 29.28 -10.79 7.09
CA LEU A 249 28.35 -10.59 8.20
C LEU A 249 28.18 -11.92 8.93
N ASN A 250 28.03 -11.84 10.25
CA ASN A 250 27.86 -12.99 11.14
C ASN A 250 26.40 -13.20 11.60
N GLY A 251 25.44 -12.87 10.72
CA GLY A 251 24.01 -12.98 11.01
C GLY A 251 23.51 -12.15 12.19
N PRO A 252 23.88 -10.86 12.34
CA PRO A 252 23.39 -10.08 13.47
C PRO A 252 21.86 -9.93 13.40
N SER A 253 21.21 -9.90 14.55
CA SER A 253 19.79 -9.52 14.65
C SER A 253 19.67 -8.02 14.96
N ILE A 254 18.70 -7.36 14.33
CA ILE A 254 18.25 -6.02 14.72
C ILE A 254 16.84 -6.09 15.31
N SER A 255 16.38 -5.01 15.95
CA SER A 255 15.04 -4.97 16.56
C SER A 255 13.95 -5.36 15.56
N GLY A 256 12.99 -6.19 16.00
CA GLY A 256 11.82 -6.55 15.21
C GLY A 256 11.88 -7.89 14.47
N GLY A 257 13.00 -8.63 14.50
CA GLY A 257 13.11 -9.92 13.81
C GLY A 257 14.28 -10.80 14.27
N SER A 258 14.53 -11.88 13.53
CA SER A 258 15.62 -12.86 13.74
C SER A 258 16.97 -12.36 13.20
N GLN A 259 17.92 -13.26 12.95
CA GLN A 259 19.17 -12.96 12.24
C GLN A 259 18.90 -12.50 10.79
N ILE A 260 19.62 -11.47 10.36
CA ILE A 260 19.63 -11.06 8.96
C ILE A 260 20.43 -12.05 8.12
N HIS A 261 20.01 -12.32 6.89
CA HIS A 261 20.74 -13.15 5.94
C HIS A 261 20.27 -12.90 4.50
N GLN A 262 20.85 -13.66 3.57
CA GLN A 262 20.64 -13.52 2.13
C GLN A 262 21.03 -12.14 1.59
N GLY A 263 20.74 -11.91 0.31
CA GLY A 263 20.90 -10.64 -0.35
C GLY A 263 22.26 -10.44 -1.00
N GLY A 264 22.48 -9.22 -1.46
CA GLY A 264 23.48 -8.89 -2.46
C GLY A 264 23.83 -7.42 -2.46
N VAL A 265 24.56 -7.03 -3.48
CA VAL A 265 25.30 -5.77 -3.52
C VAL A 265 24.73 -4.82 -4.55
N ILE A 266 24.78 -3.52 -4.26
CA ILE A 266 24.38 -2.46 -5.17
C ILE A 266 25.30 -1.25 -5.02
N ASP A 267 25.63 -0.57 -6.11
CA ASP A 267 26.42 0.65 -6.10
C ASP A 267 25.56 1.87 -6.45
N THR A 268 25.96 3.06 -5.99
CA THR A 268 25.29 4.31 -6.36
C THR A 268 25.98 5.00 -7.53
N VAL A 269 25.30 5.97 -8.16
CA VAL A 269 25.91 6.83 -9.19
C VAL A 269 27.10 7.66 -8.70
N LYS A 270 27.27 7.82 -7.38
CA LYS A 270 28.43 8.48 -6.77
C LYS A 270 29.54 7.51 -6.36
N GLY A 271 29.35 6.20 -6.59
CA GLY A 271 30.33 5.17 -6.30
C GLY A 271 30.34 4.70 -4.84
N GLU A 272 29.32 5.05 -4.05
CA GLU A 272 29.08 4.36 -2.77
C GLU A 272 28.60 2.93 -3.03
N TRP A 273 28.86 2.03 -2.10
CA TRP A 273 28.41 0.64 -2.17
C TRP A 273 27.51 0.33 -0.97
N TRP A 274 26.49 -0.47 -1.23
CA TRP A 274 25.50 -0.89 -0.25
C TRP A 274 25.21 -2.37 -0.43
N PHE A 275 24.70 -2.99 0.62
CA PHE A 275 24.36 -4.40 0.64
C PHE A 275 22.95 -4.56 1.19
N TYR A 276 22.07 -5.17 0.41
CA TYR A 276 20.72 -5.48 0.85
C TYR A 276 20.72 -6.89 1.44
N VAL A 277 19.98 -7.09 2.51
CA VAL A 277 19.71 -8.39 3.17
C VAL A 277 18.24 -8.39 3.59
N PHE A 278 17.71 -9.54 3.98
CA PHE A 278 16.41 -9.56 4.66
C PHE A 278 16.50 -10.12 6.08
N GLN A 279 15.48 -9.84 6.88
CA GLN A 279 15.32 -10.33 8.24
C GLN A 279 14.00 -11.10 8.38
N ASP A 280 14.03 -12.31 8.93
CA ASP A 280 12.77 -13.03 9.20
C ASP A 280 12.03 -12.40 10.37
N GLY A 281 10.70 -12.31 10.22
CA GLY A 281 9.84 -11.52 11.08
C GLY A 281 8.52 -12.20 11.44
N GLN A 282 8.51 -13.50 11.73
CA GLN A 282 7.30 -14.24 12.11
C GLN A 282 6.14 -13.94 11.12
N GLY A 283 4.93 -13.61 11.60
CA GLY A 283 3.78 -13.31 10.75
C GLY A 283 3.97 -12.14 9.78
N LEU A 284 4.97 -11.27 9.96
CA LEU A 284 5.29 -10.25 8.97
C LEU A 284 5.87 -10.87 7.67
N GLY A 285 6.52 -12.02 7.77
CA GLY A 285 7.37 -12.54 6.72
C GLY A 285 8.78 -11.98 6.79
N ARG A 286 9.37 -11.65 5.64
CA ARG A 286 10.79 -11.27 5.50
C ARG A 286 10.91 -9.84 5.00
N ARG A 287 11.47 -8.96 5.85
CA ARG A 287 11.62 -7.52 5.60
C ARG A 287 13.02 -7.15 5.11
N ASP A 288 13.12 -6.12 4.29
CA ASP A 288 14.40 -5.74 3.66
C ASP A 288 15.18 -4.73 4.49
N ILE A 289 16.48 -4.99 4.62
CA ILE A 289 17.44 -4.20 5.37
C ILE A 289 18.53 -3.73 4.41
N LEU A 290 18.86 -2.44 4.47
CA LEU A 290 19.98 -1.87 3.73
C LEU A 290 21.17 -1.65 4.67
N VAL A 291 22.34 -2.16 4.27
CA VAL A 291 23.58 -2.14 5.05
C VAL A 291 24.64 -1.35 4.28
N PRO A 292 25.34 -0.38 4.90
CA PRO A 292 26.47 0.29 4.25
C PRO A 292 27.59 -0.70 3.94
N MET A 293 28.27 -0.48 2.81
CA MET A 293 29.37 -1.33 2.36
C MET A 293 30.56 -0.50 1.87
N GLN A 294 31.75 -0.93 2.26
CA GLN A 294 33.01 -0.29 1.93
C GLN A 294 34.02 -1.32 1.42
N TRP A 295 35.06 -0.83 0.75
CA TRP A 295 36.09 -1.68 0.15
C TRP A 295 37.43 -1.54 0.86
N GLN A 296 38.05 -2.67 1.18
CA GLN A 296 39.40 -2.73 1.72
C GLN A 296 40.18 -3.83 1.00
N ASN A 297 41.26 -3.47 0.30
CA ASN A 297 42.13 -4.41 -0.44
C ASN A 297 41.34 -5.33 -1.40
N ASP A 298 40.47 -4.73 -2.22
CA ASP A 298 39.55 -5.40 -3.15
C ASP A 298 38.63 -6.44 -2.48
N TRP A 299 38.35 -6.29 -1.17
CA TRP A 299 37.31 -7.05 -0.46
C TRP A 299 36.21 -6.11 0.05
N PRO A 300 34.94 -6.51 -0.04
CA PRO A 300 33.86 -5.83 0.68
C PRO A 300 34.03 -5.97 2.19
N VAL A 301 33.61 -4.95 2.91
CA VAL A 301 33.46 -4.89 4.37
C VAL A 301 32.09 -4.29 4.62
N LEU A 302 31.21 -5.03 5.29
CA LEU A 302 29.82 -4.63 5.53
C LEU A 302 29.63 -4.00 6.91
N GLY A 303 28.65 -3.12 7.04
CA GLY A 303 28.27 -2.46 8.28
C GLY A 303 28.89 -1.08 8.46
N ASP A 304 28.42 -0.35 9.46
CA ASP A 304 28.82 1.03 9.72
C ASP A 304 30.35 1.16 9.81
N PRO A 305 30.99 1.96 8.93
CA PRO A 305 32.43 2.22 8.97
C PRO A 305 32.96 2.62 10.34
N ALA A 306 32.16 3.34 11.15
CA ALA A 306 32.55 3.81 12.48
C ALA A 306 32.68 2.67 13.50
N THR A 307 32.09 1.51 13.24
CA THR A 307 32.05 0.37 14.17
C THR A 307 32.82 -0.85 13.67
N VAL A 308 33.52 -0.73 12.54
CA VAL A 308 34.31 -1.83 11.95
C VAL A 308 35.36 -2.32 12.94
N LYS A 309 35.30 -3.62 13.21
CA LYS A 309 36.29 -4.34 14.01
C LYS A 309 36.55 -5.72 13.44
N ASN A 310 37.66 -6.32 13.86
CA ASN A 310 37.98 -7.69 13.53
C ASN A 310 37.15 -8.66 14.39
N VAL A 311 36.39 -9.52 13.73
CA VAL A 311 35.60 -10.59 14.35
C VAL A 311 36.22 -11.93 13.97
N THR A 312 36.50 -12.77 14.97
CA THR A 312 37.07 -14.10 14.75
C THR A 312 35.98 -15.15 14.59
N ILE A 313 35.94 -15.80 13.42
CA ILE A 313 34.98 -16.85 13.08
C ILE A 313 35.77 -18.05 12.55
N ALA A 314 35.55 -19.22 13.14
CA ALA A 314 36.24 -20.46 12.78
C ALA A 314 37.78 -20.31 12.67
N GLY A 315 38.38 -19.58 13.62
CA GLY A 315 39.83 -19.36 13.68
C GLY A 315 40.40 -18.33 12.67
N LYS A 316 39.55 -17.68 11.87
CA LYS A 316 39.94 -16.62 10.94
C LYS A 316 39.35 -15.28 11.36
N SER A 317 40.07 -14.20 11.12
CA SER A 317 39.65 -12.84 11.50
C SER A 317 39.17 -12.06 10.28
N TYR A 318 37.99 -11.45 10.39
CA TYR A 318 37.37 -10.68 9.31
C TYR A 318 36.94 -9.29 9.80
N PRO A 319 37.21 -8.21 9.04
CA PRO A 319 36.69 -6.89 9.35
C PRO A 319 35.19 -6.83 9.00
N MET A 320 34.37 -6.40 9.96
CA MET A 320 32.94 -6.09 9.76
C MET A 320 32.46 -5.06 10.78
N GLY A 321 31.48 -4.24 10.39
CA GLY A 321 30.79 -3.28 11.24
C GLY A 321 29.41 -3.78 11.69
N SER A 322 28.78 -3.04 12.60
CA SER A 322 27.39 -3.28 12.99
C SER A 322 26.43 -2.85 11.89
N VAL A 323 25.30 -3.56 11.74
CA VAL A 323 24.19 -3.09 10.91
C VAL A 323 23.45 -1.96 11.63
N PRO A 324 23.39 -0.74 11.07
CA PRO A 324 22.75 0.38 11.74
C PRO A 324 21.22 0.26 11.66
N VAL A 325 20.54 0.66 12.74
CA VAL A 325 19.08 0.85 12.75
C VAL A 325 18.70 2.10 11.96
N THR A 326 19.41 3.21 12.20
CA THR A 326 19.26 4.47 11.47
C THR A 326 20.61 4.89 10.92
N TYR A 327 20.66 5.31 9.66
CA TYR A 327 21.91 5.70 8.99
C TYR A 327 21.67 6.78 7.93
N LYS A 328 22.74 7.43 7.43
CA LYS A 328 22.62 8.38 6.32
C LYS A 328 22.05 7.68 5.08
N LYS A 329 21.24 8.38 4.28
CA LYS A 329 20.78 7.85 2.99
C LYS A 329 21.96 7.61 2.03
N PRO A 330 21.84 6.66 1.08
CA PRO A 330 22.76 6.51 -0.02
C PRO A 330 22.98 7.81 -0.78
N ASP A 331 24.24 8.18 -1.03
CA ASP A 331 24.55 9.33 -1.86
C ASP A 331 24.31 8.99 -3.33
N VAL A 332 23.19 9.48 -3.84
CA VAL A 332 22.78 9.38 -5.24
C VAL A 332 22.91 10.72 -5.99
N GLY A 333 23.50 11.73 -5.35
CA GLY A 333 23.77 13.05 -5.93
C GLY A 333 22.63 14.04 -5.96
N GLU A 334 21.40 13.60 -5.71
CA GLU A 334 20.19 14.42 -5.74
C GLU A 334 19.26 13.95 -4.60
N THR A 335 18.31 14.79 -4.21
CA THR A 335 17.22 14.38 -3.31
C THR A 335 15.98 14.08 -4.13
N TYR A 336 15.29 12.99 -3.79
CA TYR A 336 14.07 12.58 -4.45
C TYR A 336 12.88 12.63 -3.48
N PRO A 337 11.67 12.87 -3.99
CA PRO A 337 10.47 12.78 -3.18
C PRO A 337 10.32 11.39 -2.56
N THR A 338 9.73 11.37 -1.37
CA THR A 338 9.29 10.15 -0.71
C THR A 338 8.27 9.41 -1.57
N LEU A 339 8.46 8.10 -1.73
CA LEU A 339 7.52 7.21 -2.41
C LEU A 339 7.04 6.15 -1.42
N THR A 340 5.80 5.71 -1.59
CA THR A 340 5.21 4.60 -0.83
C THR A 340 4.48 3.68 -1.77
N ILE A 341 4.51 2.38 -1.44
CA ILE A 341 3.69 1.39 -2.13
C ILE A 341 2.24 1.62 -1.70
N PRO A 342 1.28 1.71 -2.65
CA PRO A 342 -0.14 1.88 -2.31
C PRO A 342 -0.58 0.76 -1.36
N ASN A 343 -1.43 1.10 -0.39
CA ASN A 343 -1.97 0.09 0.53
C ASN A 343 -3.47 0.20 0.78
N THR A 344 -4.09 1.31 0.35
CA THR A 344 -5.54 1.53 0.35
C THR A 344 -6.04 1.50 -1.09
N ASP A 345 -7.26 1.02 -1.29
CA ASP A 345 -7.91 0.97 -2.60
C ASP A 345 -9.40 1.27 -2.46
N GLU A 346 -9.89 2.27 -3.19
CA GLU A 346 -11.31 2.61 -3.28
C GLU A 346 -11.97 1.96 -4.50
N PHE A 347 -11.25 1.09 -5.23
CA PHE A 347 -11.72 0.33 -6.39
C PHE A 347 -12.39 1.18 -7.49
N THR A 348 -11.99 2.45 -7.60
CA THR A 348 -12.48 3.38 -8.63
C THR A 348 -11.82 3.16 -9.99
N SER A 349 -10.64 2.54 -10.00
CA SER A 349 -9.94 2.15 -11.22
C SER A 349 -10.55 0.89 -11.84
N THR A 350 -10.56 0.81 -13.17
CA THR A 350 -10.92 -0.40 -13.90
C THR A 350 -9.79 -1.43 -13.97
N THR A 351 -8.61 -1.11 -13.45
CA THR A 351 -7.46 -2.01 -13.35
C THR A 351 -7.06 -2.20 -11.90
N MET A 352 -6.66 -3.42 -11.54
CA MET A 352 -6.20 -3.74 -10.19
C MET A 352 -4.94 -2.94 -9.83
N GLY A 353 -4.89 -2.39 -8.62
CA GLY A 353 -3.70 -1.72 -8.10
C GLY A 353 -2.51 -2.68 -7.91
N PHE A 354 -1.28 -2.14 -7.98
CA PHE A 354 -0.05 -2.93 -7.92
C PHE A 354 0.24 -3.58 -6.56
N GLN A 355 -0.49 -3.20 -5.52
CA GLN A 355 -0.38 -3.79 -4.19
C GLN A 355 -1.04 -5.17 -4.09
N TRP A 356 -1.94 -5.47 -5.01
CA TRP A 356 -2.74 -6.68 -4.98
C TRP A 356 -2.13 -7.85 -5.74
N GLN A 357 -2.21 -9.03 -5.15
CA GLN A 357 -1.93 -10.30 -5.79
C GLN A 357 -3.00 -11.32 -5.40
N TRP A 358 -3.47 -12.12 -6.34
CA TRP A 358 -4.31 -13.28 -6.10
C TRP A 358 -3.53 -14.39 -5.42
N ASN A 359 -4.17 -15.06 -4.47
CA ASN A 359 -3.73 -16.36 -3.98
C ASN A 359 -3.99 -17.41 -5.07
N HIS A 360 -2.92 -17.97 -5.65
CA HIS A 360 -2.97 -18.85 -6.83
C HIS A 360 -3.52 -18.14 -8.08
N TYR A 361 -3.65 -18.85 -9.20
CA TYR A 361 -4.24 -18.27 -10.41
C TYR A 361 -5.69 -17.82 -10.17
N PRO A 362 -6.04 -16.59 -10.58
CA PRO A 362 -7.44 -16.17 -10.57
C PRO A 362 -8.22 -16.82 -11.71
N ASP A 363 -9.51 -17.00 -11.47
CA ASP A 363 -10.53 -17.14 -12.51
C ASP A 363 -11.02 -15.74 -12.89
N ASN A 364 -10.51 -15.21 -14.00
CA ASN A 364 -10.82 -13.88 -14.49
C ASN A 364 -12.28 -13.69 -14.95
N THR A 365 -13.09 -14.76 -14.99
CA THR A 365 -14.53 -14.67 -15.24
C THR A 365 -15.35 -14.47 -13.96
N LYS A 366 -14.69 -14.42 -12.80
CA LYS A 366 -15.32 -14.44 -11.46
C LYS A 366 -14.93 -13.25 -10.59
N TRP A 367 -14.37 -12.21 -11.19
CA TRP A 367 -14.18 -10.91 -10.54
C TRP A 367 -14.33 -9.78 -11.56
N SER A 368 -14.67 -8.58 -11.09
CA SER A 368 -14.78 -7.39 -11.94
C SER A 368 -14.59 -6.10 -11.16
N LEU A 369 -13.99 -5.10 -11.80
CA LEU A 369 -13.93 -3.70 -11.35
C LEU A 369 -14.82 -2.78 -12.22
N SER A 370 -15.50 -3.32 -13.23
CA SER A 370 -16.25 -2.56 -14.23
C SER A 370 -17.73 -2.86 -14.26
N GLU A 371 -18.16 -4.02 -13.76
CA GLU A 371 -19.59 -4.36 -13.67
C GLU A 371 -20.36 -3.47 -12.69
N ARG A 372 -19.66 -2.95 -11.68
CA ARG A 372 -20.14 -1.91 -10.77
C ARG A 372 -18.97 -0.95 -10.52
N PRO A 373 -18.87 0.17 -11.26
CA PRO A 373 -17.79 1.13 -11.08
C PRO A 373 -17.68 1.60 -9.62
N GLY A 374 -16.45 1.70 -9.10
CA GLY A 374 -16.20 2.02 -7.69
C GLY A 374 -16.29 0.83 -6.74
N TYR A 375 -16.43 -0.40 -7.25
CA TYR A 375 -16.52 -1.60 -6.42
C TYR A 375 -15.71 -2.74 -7.03
N LEU A 376 -15.06 -3.53 -6.17
CA LEU A 376 -14.60 -4.88 -6.51
C LEU A 376 -15.76 -5.85 -6.35
N ARG A 377 -16.19 -6.49 -7.44
CA ARG A 377 -17.13 -7.61 -7.40
C ARG A 377 -16.40 -8.94 -7.40
N LEU A 378 -16.78 -9.83 -6.48
CA LEU A 378 -16.30 -11.22 -6.44
C LEU A 378 -17.48 -12.20 -6.53
N TYR A 379 -17.48 -13.05 -7.55
CA TYR A 379 -18.45 -14.14 -7.69
C TYR A 379 -18.00 -15.36 -6.89
N ALA A 380 -18.91 -15.95 -6.12
CA ALA A 380 -18.62 -17.11 -5.31
C ALA A 380 -18.36 -18.34 -6.20
N LYS A 381 -17.20 -18.98 -5.99
CA LYS A 381 -16.90 -20.32 -6.53
C LYS A 381 -17.00 -21.35 -5.43
N ASN A 382 -17.30 -22.60 -5.81
CA ASN A 382 -17.35 -23.69 -4.84
C ASN A 382 -15.97 -23.90 -4.19
N ALA A 383 -15.92 -23.85 -2.87
CA ALA A 383 -14.75 -24.21 -2.08
C ALA A 383 -15.16 -24.79 -0.73
N ASN A 384 -14.39 -25.77 -0.23
CA ASN A 384 -14.64 -26.39 1.07
C ASN A 384 -14.44 -25.41 2.24
N ASN A 385 -13.49 -24.48 2.09
CA ASN A 385 -13.17 -23.41 3.04
C ASN A 385 -12.27 -22.36 2.35
N LEU A 386 -11.86 -21.33 3.10
CA LEU A 386 -10.96 -20.27 2.61
C LEU A 386 -9.64 -20.80 2.03
N TRP A 387 -9.04 -21.83 2.62
CA TRP A 387 -7.77 -22.40 2.15
C TRP A 387 -7.83 -22.89 0.69
N ARG A 388 -9.04 -23.23 0.23
CA ARG A 388 -9.36 -23.72 -1.13
C ARG A 388 -10.09 -22.70 -2.00
N ALA A 389 -10.30 -21.48 -1.52
CA ALA A 389 -11.07 -20.46 -2.23
C ALA A 389 -10.22 -19.74 -3.29
N THR A 390 -10.49 -20.06 -4.57
CA THR A 390 -9.96 -19.28 -5.71
C THR A 390 -10.49 -17.83 -5.66
N ASN A 391 -9.77 -16.89 -6.27
CA ASN A 391 -10.09 -15.46 -6.25
C ASN A 391 -10.09 -14.83 -4.85
N THR A 392 -9.26 -15.36 -3.94
CA THR A 392 -8.88 -14.60 -2.74
C THR A 392 -7.86 -13.55 -3.16
N LEU A 393 -8.25 -12.28 -3.14
CA LEU A 393 -7.38 -11.13 -3.48
C LEU A 393 -6.57 -10.75 -2.25
N THR A 394 -5.24 -10.68 -2.34
CA THR A 394 -4.37 -10.52 -1.17
C THR A 394 -3.39 -9.37 -1.29
N GLN A 395 -3.04 -8.76 -0.15
CA GLN A 395 -1.95 -7.81 -0.01
C GLN A 395 -1.21 -8.06 1.32
N ARG A 396 0.08 -7.73 1.35
CA ARG A 396 0.98 -7.91 2.51
C ARG A 396 0.50 -7.15 3.76
N VAL A 397 0.75 -7.73 4.93
CA VAL A 397 0.79 -6.96 6.19
C VAL A 397 2.08 -6.13 6.25
N GLU A 398 2.03 -5.03 6.99
CA GLU A 398 3.16 -4.10 7.20
C GLU A 398 3.43 -3.94 8.69
N GLY A 399 4.72 -3.87 9.04
CA GLY A 399 5.18 -3.64 10.39
C GLY A 399 5.17 -2.16 10.79
N PRO A 400 5.20 -1.88 12.10
CA PRO A 400 5.20 -2.83 13.23
C PRO A 400 3.81 -3.37 13.59
N ASP A 401 2.76 -2.72 13.10
CA ASP A 401 1.37 -3.12 13.25
C ASP A 401 0.58 -2.50 12.09
N CYS A 402 -0.51 -3.17 11.72
CA CYS A 402 -1.38 -2.71 10.65
C CYS A 402 -2.81 -3.20 10.82
N GLN A 403 -3.71 -2.57 10.06
CA GLN A 403 -5.12 -2.89 10.04
C GLN A 403 -5.67 -2.73 8.63
N GLY A 404 -6.36 -3.75 8.15
CA GLY A 404 -7.19 -3.69 6.95
C GLY A 404 -8.67 -3.61 7.32
N THR A 405 -9.44 -2.78 6.62
CA THR A 405 -10.90 -2.70 6.75
C THR A 405 -11.55 -2.71 5.37
N ILE A 406 -12.67 -3.43 5.23
CA ILE A 406 -13.51 -3.38 4.03
C ILE A 406 -14.93 -2.94 4.37
N GLU A 407 -15.60 -2.32 3.41
CA GLU A 407 -17.06 -2.22 3.35
C GLU A 407 -17.58 -3.28 2.39
N LEU A 408 -18.40 -4.21 2.90
CA LEU A 408 -18.93 -5.35 2.17
C LEU A 408 -20.43 -5.19 1.93
N ASP A 409 -20.85 -5.23 0.67
CA ASP A 409 -22.24 -5.33 0.25
C ASP A 409 -22.63 -6.79 -0.05
N THR A 410 -23.57 -7.29 0.76
CA THR A 410 -24.04 -8.67 0.78
C THR A 410 -25.37 -8.89 0.07
N THR A 411 -25.88 -7.88 -0.66
CA THR A 411 -27.22 -7.92 -1.28
C THR A 411 -27.43 -9.17 -2.14
N ASN A 412 -26.41 -9.55 -2.92
CA ASN A 412 -26.50 -10.61 -3.94
C ASN A 412 -25.80 -11.92 -3.54
N MET A 413 -25.49 -12.10 -2.26
CA MET A 413 -25.04 -13.40 -1.79
C MET A 413 -26.15 -14.45 -1.93
N ALA A 414 -25.81 -15.68 -2.27
CA ALA A 414 -26.71 -16.83 -2.28
C ALA A 414 -26.53 -17.70 -1.03
N ASP A 415 -27.48 -18.60 -0.77
CA ASP A 415 -27.33 -19.58 0.31
C ASP A 415 -26.11 -20.49 0.04
N GLY A 416 -25.24 -20.64 1.03
CA GLY A 416 -23.94 -21.31 0.93
C GLY A 416 -22.76 -20.36 0.79
N ASP A 417 -22.98 -19.08 0.45
CA ASP A 417 -21.90 -18.11 0.27
C ASP A 417 -21.27 -17.66 1.60
N ASN A 418 -19.96 -17.44 1.54
CA ASN A 418 -19.13 -16.92 2.61
C ASN A 418 -18.20 -15.85 2.00
N ALA A 419 -18.38 -14.61 2.41
CA ALA A 419 -17.62 -13.46 1.90
C ALA A 419 -17.06 -12.62 3.05
N GLY A 420 -15.87 -12.05 2.89
CA GLY A 420 -15.29 -11.22 3.94
C GLY A 420 -13.81 -10.90 3.78
N LEU A 421 -13.19 -10.59 4.92
CA LEU A 421 -11.79 -10.25 5.09
C LEU A 421 -11.07 -11.36 5.87
N CYS A 422 -9.84 -11.68 5.51
CA CYS A 422 -9.00 -12.64 6.21
C CYS A 422 -7.58 -12.12 6.43
N LEU A 423 -6.88 -12.78 7.35
CA LEU A 423 -5.43 -12.87 7.35
C LEU A 423 -5.07 -14.28 6.90
N LEU A 424 -4.53 -14.39 5.69
CA LEU A 424 -4.21 -15.65 5.03
C LEU A 424 -2.78 -16.08 5.40
N ASN A 425 -2.70 -17.18 6.14
CA ASN A 425 -1.49 -17.97 6.43
C ASN A 425 -1.94 -19.37 6.93
N ILE A 426 -1.07 -20.15 7.55
CA ILE A 426 -1.47 -21.29 8.38
C ILE A 426 -0.81 -21.18 9.76
N PRO A 427 -1.57 -20.96 10.85
CA PRO A 427 -3.02 -20.71 10.90
C PRO A 427 -3.47 -19.47 10.11
N TYR A 428 -4.75 -19.44 9.70
CA TYR A 428 -5.42 -18.24 9.18
C TYR A 428 -6.59 -17.81 10.07
N GLY A 429 -7.02 -16.55 9.92
CA GLY A 429 -8.21 -16.03 10.56
C GLY A 429 -9.11 -15.27 9.59
N THR A 430 -10.42 -15.29 9.82
CA THR A 430 -11.42 -14.62 8.96
C THR A 430 -12.45 -13.86 9.77
N ILE A 431 -13.00 -12.81 9.17
CA ILE A 431 -14.22 -12.11 9.57
C ILE A 431 -15.05 -11.82 8.34
N GLY A 432 -16.32 -12.21 8.36
CA GLY A 432 -17.14 -12.19 7.16
C GLY A 432 -18.62 -12.38 7.44
N VAL A 433 -19.37 -12.58 6.36
CA VAL A 433 -20.78 -12.95 6.38
C VAL A 433 -20.94 -14.31 5.74
N SER A 434 -21.73 -15.17 6.39
CA SER A 434 -22.20 -16.44 5.84
C SER A 434 -23.70 -16.34 5.59
N LYS A 435 -24.17 -16.81 4.44
CA LYS A 435 -25.61 -16.85 4.11
C LYS A 435 -26.11 -18.29 4.08
N SER A 436 -27.15 -18.59 4.85
CA SER A 436 -27.75 -19.93 4.91
C SER A 436 -29.22 -19.85 5.31
N GLY A 437 -30.08 -20.57 4.58
CA GLY A 437 -31.53 -20.59 4.83
C GLY A 437 -32.15 -19.19 4.70
N GLY A 438 -31.66 -18.36 3.77
CA GLY A 438 -32.08 -16.97 3.60
C GLY A 438 -31.55 -15.99 4.66
N VAL A 439 -30.85 -16.47 5.71
CA VAL A 439 -30.33 -15.63 6.79
C VAL A 439 -28.85 -15.32 6.56
N LYS A 440 -28.48 -14.04 6.63
CA LYS A 440 -27.09 -13.57 6.63
C LYS A 440 -26.61 -13.40 8.07
N LYS A 441 -25.47 -13.99 8.40
CA LYS A 441 -24.88 -13.93 9.75
C LYS A 441 -23.43 -13.51 9.68
N ILE A 442 -23.03 -12.60 10.56
CA ILE A 442 -21.63 -12.22 10.73
C ILE A 442 -20.90 -13.36 11.43
N VAL A 443 -19.75 -13.79 10.90
CA VAL A 443 -18.99 -14.95 11.40
C VAL A 443 -17.50 -14.62 11.46
N ALA A 444 -16.85 -15.07 12.52
CA ALA A 444 -15.39 -15.09 12.62
C ALA A 444 -14.89 -16.55 12.67
N ASN A 445 -13.70 -16.81 12.17
CA ASN A 445 -13.08 -18.14 12.21
C ASN A 445 -11.58 -18.04 12.48
N ILE A 446 -11.05 -18.91 13.34
CA ILE A 446 -9.61 -19.14 13.49
C ILE A 446 -9.34 -20.60 13.10
N ASN A 447 -8.49 -20.82 12.10
CA ASN A 447 -8.21 -22.14 11.59
C ASN A 447 -6.70 -22.42 11.52
N ALA A 448 -6.26 -23.46 12.22
CA ALA A 448 -4.85 -23.86 12.29
C ALA A 448 -4.44 -24.98 11.32
N SER A 449 -5.38 -25.52 10.54
CA SER A 449 -5.11 -26.70 9.72
C SER A 449 -5.70 -26.57 8.33
N LYS A 450 -4.95 -27.07 7.34
CA LYS A 450 -5.45 -27.26 5.97
C LYS A 450 -6.73 -28.09 6.04
N ASP A 451 -7.74 -27.68 5.28
CA ASP A 451 -8.98 -28.44 5.10
C ASP A 451 -9.83 -28.67 6.37
N SER A 452 -9.51 -28.04 7.50
CA SER A 452 -10.36 -28.07 8.70
C SER A 452 -11.44 -26.98 8.65
N SER A 453 -12.46 -27.07 9.51
CA SER A 453 -13.46 -26.01 9.69
C SER A 453 -12.95 -24.84 10.53
N GLY A 454 -11.89 -25.04 11.32
CA GLY A 454 -11.45 -24.09 12.35
C GLY A 454 -12.47 -23.93 13.51
N THR A 455 -12.22 -22.94 14.36
CA THR A 455 -13.10 -22.51 15.44
C THR A 455 -13.97 -21.35 14.96
N ILE A 456 -15.22 -21.66 14.60
CA ILE A 456 -16.21 -20.68 14.12
C ILE A 456 -16.91 -20.02 15.31
N THR A 457 -16.89 -18.69 15.33
CA THR A 457 -17.65 -17.86 16.29
C THR A 457 -18.77 -17.13 15.54
N ASN A 458 -20.01 -17.41 15.93
CA ASN A 458 -21.19 -16.78 15.35
C ASN A 458 -21.48 -15.43 15.98
N GLY A 459 -21.57 -14.38 15.17
CA GLY A 459 -22.06 -13.07 15.53
C GLY A 459 -23.57 -12.91 15.28
N PRO A 460 -24.08 -11.66 15.32
CA PRO A 460 -25.50 -11.39 15.09
C PRO A 460 -25.90 -11.64 13.62
N ALA A 461 -27.21 -11.80 13.41
CA ALA A 461 -27.77 -11.74 12.07
C ALA A 461 -27.63 -10.31 11.51
N LEU A 462 -27.29 -10.20 10.22
CA LEU A 462 -27.18 -8.92 9.55
C LEU A 462 -28.57 -8.45 9.12
N SER A 463 -29.03 -7.33 9.68
CA SER A 463 -30.35 -6.76 9.37
C SER A 463 -30.39 -6.01 8.03
N GLY A 464 -29.26 -5.42 7.61
CA GLY A 464 -29.09 -4.72 6.34
C GLY A 464 -28.32 -5.54 5.29
N ASN A 465 -27.80 -4.86 4.27
CA ASN A 465 -26.92 -5.46 3.26
C ASN A 465 -25.45 -5.05 3.40
N ILE A 466 -25.18 -3.92 4.04
CA ILE A 466 -23.83 -3.39 4.21
C ILE A 466 -23.29 -3.76 5.59
N VAL A 467 -22.02 -4.16 5.65
CA VAL A 467 -21.27 -4.38 6.88
C VAL A 467 -19.81 -3.99 6.69
N TYR A 468 -19.19 -3.44 7.73
CA TYR A 468 -17.77 -3.12 7.74
C TYR A 468 -17.00 -4.20 8.51
N LEU A 469 -15.94 -4.72 7.92
CA LEU A 469 -15.18 -5.84 8.46
C LEU A 469 -13.71 -5.45 8.58
N ARG A 470 -13.10 -5.75 9.72
CA ARG A 470 -11.76 -5.26 10.08
C ARG A 470 -10.90 -6.36 10.68
N ALA A 471 -9.66 -6.44 10.23
CA ALA A 471 -8.63 -7.29 10.81
C ALA A 471 -7.47 -6.39 11.27
N LYS A 472 -7.06 -6.55 12.54
CA LYS A 472 -5.91 -5.86 13.13
C LYS A 472 -4.78 -6.87 13.33
N ALA A 473 -3.62 -6.62 12.75
CA ALA A 473 -2.41 -7.41 12.92
C ALA A 473 -1.38 -6.61 13.73
N ASP A 474 -1.00 -7.13 14.90
CA ASP A 474 0.11 -6.63 15.70
C ASP A 474 1.31 -7.54 15.49
N LEU A 475 2.29 -7.06 14.72
CA LEU A 475 3.48 -7.83 14.34
C LEU A 475 4.58 -7.75 15.41
N LYS A 476 4.42 -6.92 16.45
CA LYS A 476 5.26 -6.98 17.65
C LYS A 476 4.87 -8.16 18.53
N SER A 477 3.58 -8.39 18.73
CA SER A 477 3.08 -9.54 19.50
C SER A 477 2.80 -10.79 18.66
N ASN A 478 2.89 -10.69 17.33
CA ASN A 478 2.56 -11.73 16.34
C ASN A 478 1.16 -12.30 16.52
N LYS A 479 0.20 -11.39 16.68
CA LYS A 479 -1.20 -11.71 16.93
C LYS A 479 -2.12 -10.84 16.11
N ALA A 480 -3.29 -11.39 15.78
CA ALA A 480 -4.35 -10.63 15.14
C ALA A 480 -5.72 -10.84 15.78
N THR A 481 -6.56 -9.82 15.66
CA THR A 481 -7.95 -9.80 16.12
C THR A 481 -8.87 -9.24 15.05
N PHE A 482 -10.15 -9.60 15.13
CA PHE A 482 -11.14 -9.35 14.09
C PHE A 482 -12.37 -8.63 14.63
N TYR A 483 -12.92 -7.71 13.83
CA TYR A 483 -14.00 -6.82 14.24
C TYR A 483 -15.01 -6.61 13.11
N TYR A 484 -16.25 -6.32 13.48
CA TYR A 484 -17.31 -5.90 12.57
C TYR A 484 -17.97 -4.61 13.05
N SER A 485 -18.61 -3.88 12.13
CA SER A 485 -19.41 -2.69 12.41
C SER A 485 -20.55 -2.56 11.41
N ASN A 486 -21.66 -1.95 11.83
CA ASN A 486 -22.79 -1.61 10.96
C ASN A 486 -22.79 -0.13 10.52
N ASP A 487 -21.95 0.69 11.14
CA ASP A 487 -21.93 2.17 10.98
C ASP A 487 -20.55 2.73 10.60
N ASN A 488 -19.54 1.87 10.45
CA ASN A 488 -18.13 2.21 10.21
C ASN A 488 -17.46 3.04 11.33
N VAL A 489 -18.12 3.19 12.47
CA VAL A 489 -17.62 3.97 13.60
C VAL A 489 -17.38 3.03 14.79
N ASN A 490 -18.40 2.28 15.18
CA ASN A 490 -18.39 1.42 16.34
C ASN A 490 -18.06 -0.02 15.93
N PHE A 491 -16.83 -0.45 16.20
CA PHE A 491 -16.35 -1.79 15.88
C PHE A 491 -16.42 -2.73 17.08
N THR A 492 -17.08 -3.87 16.92
CA THR A 492 -17.20 -4.93 17.92
C THR A 492 -16.29 -6.10 17.55
N GLN A 493 -15.45 -6.56 18.50
CA GLN A 493 -14.61 -7.72 18.28
C GLN A 493 -15.45 -9.00 18.18
N LEU A 494 -15.09 -9.90 17.26
CA LEU A 494 -15.73 -11.21 17.14
C LEU A 494 -14.67 -12.30 16.91
N GLY A 495 -14.81 -13.42 17.62
CA GLY A 495 -13.88 -14.54 17.53
C GLY A 495 -12.71 -14.45 18.51
N GLY A 496 -11.79 -15.43 18.40
CA GLY A 496 -10.57 -15.49 19.19
C GLY A 496 -9.42 -14.68 18.60
N THR A 497 -8.25 -14.78 19.23
CA THR A 497 -6.99 -14.20 18.74
C THR A 497 -6.29 -15.20 17.81
N LEU A 498 -5.89 -14.74 16.62
CA LEU A 498 -5.02 -15.49 15.72
C LEU A 498 -3.57 -15.34 16.20
N ASN A 499 -2.84 -16.44 16.34
CA ASN A 499 -1.37 -16.40 16.42
C ASN A 499 -0.81 -16.39 15.00
N MET A 500 0.21 -15.58 14.73
CA MET A 500 0.78 -15.39 13.40
C MET A 500 2.23 -15.88 13.34
N PRO A 501 2.48 -17.20 13.30
CA PRO A 501 3.83 -17.74 13.13
C PRO A 501 4.28 -17.61 11.67
N PHE A 502 5.60 -17.66 11.44
CA PHE A 502 6.11 -17.94 10.09
C PHE A 502 6.07 -19.45 9.82
N ASP A 503 5.19 -19.88 8.91
CA ASP A 503 5.09 -21.29 8.51
C ASP A 503 5.99 -21.59 7.31
N LEU A 504 6.92 -22.54 7.45
CA LEU A 504 7.82 -22.95 6.36
C LEU A 504 7.11 -23.72 5.23
N GLY A 505 5.89 -24.21 5.45
CA GLY A 505 5.06 -24.82 4.42
C GLY A 505 4.32 -23.80 3.55
N PHE A 506 4.09 -22.59 4.07
CA PHE A 506 3.51 -21.45 3.35
C PHE A 506 4.59 -20.53 2.78
N PHE A 507 5.67 -20.32 3.55
CA PHE A 507 6.90 -19.58 3.22
C PHE A 507 6.69 -18.08 2.88
N GLN A 508 5.51 -17.55 3.21
CA GLN A 508 5.15 -16.15 3.04
C GLN A 508 4.69 -15.58 4.39
N GLY A 509 4.83 -14.27 4.56
CA GLY A 509 4.17 -13.56 5.65
C GLY A 509 2.65 -13.62 5.53
N ASP A 510 1.96 -13.31 6.63
CA ASP A 510 0.51 -13.13 6.63
C ASP A 510 0.10 -12.05 5.61
N LYS A 511 -1.07 -12.24 5.02
CA LYS A 511 -1.64 -11.28 4.05
C LYS A 511 -3.07 -10.96 4.39
N PHE A 512 -3.44 -9.69 4.33
CA PHE A 512 -4.85 -9.36 4.22
C PHE A 512 -5.41 -10.00 2.95
N GLY A 513 -6.60 -10.58 3.05
CA GLY A 513 -7.26 -11.19 1.91
C GLY A 513 -8.76 -10.87 1.85
N ILE A 514 -9.25 -10.49 0.68
CA ILE A 514 -10.67 -10.32 0.39
C ILE A 514 -11.14 -11.58 -0.34
N TYR A 515 -12.19 -12.22 0.17
CA TYR A 515 -12.64 -13.51 -0.37
C TYR A 515 -14.16 -13.55 -0.57
N ASN A 516 -14.58 -14.39 -1.52
CA ASN A 516 -15.95 -14.88 -1.63
C ASN A 516 -15.94 -16.32 -2.18
N TYR A 517 -16.51 -17.27 -1.44
CA TYR A 517 -16.68 -18.65 -1.89
C TYR A 517 -18.02 -19.21 -1.43
N THR A 518 -18.47 -20.30 -2.06
CA THR A 518 -19.71 -20.99 -1.69
C THR A 518 -19.44 -22.44 -1.31
N THR A 519 -20.16 -22.96 -0.33
CA THR A 519 -20.18 -24.40 -0.01
C THR A 519 -21.30 -25.13 -0.74
N ALA A 520 -22.20 -24.40 -1.41
CA ALA A 520 -23.25 -24.94 -2.26
C ALA A 520 -22.73 -25.26 -3.68
N SER A 521 -23.58 -25.85 -4.52
CA SER A 521 -23.26 -26.14 -5.93
C SER A 521 -23.17 -24.88 -6.80
N SER A 522 -23.82 -23.79 -6.40
CA SER A 522 -23.80 -22.48 -7.06
C SER A 522 -23.88 -21.38 -6.01
N GLY A 523 -23.20 -20.27 -6.26
CA GLY A 523 -23.20 -19.11 -5.36
C GLY A 523 -23.63 -17.82 -6.07
N GLY A 524 -23.73 -16.75 -5.29
CA GLY A 524 -23.99 -15.39 -5.75
C GLY A 524 -22.71 -14.59 -5.93
N TYR A 525 -22.77 -13.30 -5.57
CA TYR A 525 -21.60 -12.42 -5.52
C TYR A 525 -21.67 -11.45 -4.35
N ALA A 526 -20.51 -10.90 -4.00
CA ALA A 526 -20.37 -9.82 -3.03
C ALA A 526 -19.62 -8.67 -3.69
N ASP A 527 -20.03 -7.44 -3.36
CA ASP A 527 -19.37 -6.22 -3.82
C ASP A 527 -18.61 -5.59 -2.65
N ILE A 528 -17.38 -5.16 -2.89
CA ILE A 528 -16.52 -4.47 -1.92
C ILE A 528 -16.34 -3.04 -2.41
N ASN A 529 -16.78 -2.07 -1.61
CA ASN A 529 -16.68 -0.64 -1.96
C ASN A 529 -15.22 -0.18 -1.90
N TRP A 530 -14.55 -0.47 -0.79
CA TRP A 530 -13.17 -0.07 -0.55
C TRP A 530 -12.46 -1.04 0.37
N PHE A 531 -11.14 -1.04 0.30
CA PHE A 531 -10.23 -1.59 1.29
C PHE A 531 -9.35 -0.46 1.81
N ARG A 532 -9.43 -0.16 3.10
CA ARG A 532 -8.65 0.89 3.75
C ARG A 532 -7.65 0.31 4.72
N TYR A 533 -6.44 0.84 4.63
CA TYR A 533 -5.28 0.40 5.40
C TYR A 533 -4.90 1.44 6.43
N TYR A 534 -4.38 0.97 7.56
CA TYR A 534 -3.82 1.80 8.61
C TYR A 534 -2.60 1.13 9.22
N THR A 535 -1.56 1.89 9.52
CA THR A 535 -0.42 1.45 10.34
C THR A 535 -0.01 2.55 11.31
N SER A 536 0.50 2.21 12.50
CA SER A 536 0.97 3.20 13.49
C SER A 536 2.29 3.87 13.13
N ALA A 537 3.06 3.32 12.19
CA ALA A 537 4.41 3.79 11.84
C ALA A 537 4.52 4.38 10.43
N GLY A 538 3.40 4.54 9.73
CA GLY A 538 3.34 5.41 8.57
C GLY A 538 3.61 6.85 8.96
N PRO A 539 3.87 7.77 8.01
CA PRO A 539 3.73 9.18 8.31
C PRO A 539 2.34 9.33 8.93
N ASN A 540 2.28 9.87 10.15
CA ASN A 540 1.03 10.41 10.67
C ASN A 540 0.74 11.64 9.80
N PRO A 541 -0.22 11.61 8.87
CA PRO A 541 -0.91 12.85 8.63
C PRO A 541 -1.62 13.24 9.94
N PRO A 542 -1.82 14.52 10.22
CA PRO A 542 -2.65 14.92 11.35
C PRO A 542 -3.96 14.13 11.26
N ILE A 543 -4.31 13.45 12.34
CA ILE A 543 -5.68 12.99 12.52
C ILE A 543 -6.54 14.25 12.26
N PRO A 544 -7.51 14.26 11.33
CA PRO A 544 -8.56 15.24 11.40
C PRO A 544 -9.35 14.79 12.62
N GLU A 545 -8.95 15.28 13.78
CA GLU A 545 -9.81 15.26 14.97
C GLU A 545 -11.06 16.10 14.74
N VAL A 546 -11.18 16.79 13.58
CA VAL A 546 -12.32 17.60 13.20
C VAL A 546 -12.72 17.32 11.73
N PRO A 547 -13.99 16.95 11.45
CA PRO A 547 -14.55 16.96 10.10
C PRO A 547 -14.36 18.33 9.42
N LEU A 548 -14.15 18.36 8.10
CA LEU A 548 -14.08 19.62 7.35
C LEU A 548 -15.46 20.26 7.37
N SER A 549 -15.61 21.39 8.07
CA SER A 549 -16.87 22.14 8.09
C SER A 549 -17.13 22.74 6.71
N ALA A 550 -18.35 22.57 6.17
CA ALA A 550 -18.79 23.25 4.95
C ALA A 550 -18.77 24.79 5.10
N PHE A 551 -18.84 25.27 6.34
CA PHE A 551 -19.01 26.69 6.67
C PHE A 551 -17.69 27.43 6.87
N ASP A 552 -16.58 26.70 6.98
CA ASP A 552 -15.24 27.28 6.94
C ASP A 552 -14.79 27.52 5.50
N LYS A 553 -13.79 28.39 5.32
CA LYS A 553 -13.16 28.58 4.02
C LYS A 553 -12.38 27.31 3.66
N ILE A 554 -12.78 26.64 2.58
CA ILE A 554 -12.08 25.46 2.07
C ILE A 554 -11.26 25.89 0.86
N GLU A 555 -9.93 25.85 0.99
CA GLU A 555 -9.04 26.10 -0.15
C GLU A 555 -9.29 25.04 -1.24
N ALA A 556 -9.40 25.49 -2.49
CA ALA A 556 -9.85 24.64 -3.57
C ALA A 556 -8.83 23.54 -3.86
N GLU A 557 -7.54 23.84 -3.74
CA GLU A 557 -6.41 22.92 -3.90
C GLU A 557 -6.34 21.85 -2.81
N ASN A 558 -7.08 21.98 -1.71
CA ASN A 558 -7.16 20.97 -0.65
C ASN A 558 -8.19 19.87 -0.97
N PHE A 559 -8.44 19.60 -2.24
CA PHE A 559 -9.29 18.49 -2.66
C PHE A 559 -8.66 17.14 -2.28
N THR A 560 -9.52 16.17 -2.00
CA THR A 560 -9.16 14.80 -1.62
C THR A 560 -9.02 13.86 -2.83
N SER A 561 -9.67 14.19 -3.93
CA SER A 561 -9.59 13.49 -5.22
C SER A 561 -9.97 14.46 -6.35
N GLN A 562 -9.58 14.16 -7.58
CA GLN A 562 -9.88 15.00 -8.74
C GLN A 562 -9.88 14.21 -10.05
N SER A 563 -10.43 14.80 -11.11
CA SER A 563 -10.24 14.37 -12.49
C SER A 563 -10.05 15.57 -13.40
N GLY A 564 -9.00 15.53 -14.24
CA GLY A 564 -8.75 16.46 -15.35
C GLY A 564 -8.14 17.82 -14.98
N ILE A 565 -7.94 18.13 -13.71
CA ILE A 565 -7.48 19.46 -13.27
C ILE A 565 -5.98 19.51 -12.94
N GLN A 566 -5.46 20.71 -12.68
CA GLN A 566 -4.11 20.93 -12.13
C GLN A 566 -4.14 22.03 -11.06
N ASN A 567 -3.18 22.03 -10.14
CA ASN A 567 -2.95 23.19 -9.26
C ASN A 567 -2.17 24.26 -10.02
N VAL A 568 -2.58 25.51 -9.88
CA VAL A 568 -1.93 26.70 -10.45
C VAL A 568 -1.59 27.69 -9.35
N ASP A 569 -0.52 28.47 -9.53
CA ASP A 569 -0.21 29.54 -8.57
C ASP A 569 -1.34 30.58 -8.55
N CYS A 570 -1.61 31.14 -7.37
CA CYS A 570 -2.66 32.14 -7.16
C CYS A 570 -2.05 33.47 -6.71
N ASP A 571 -2.32 34.56 -7.45
CA ASP A 571 -1.83 35.90 -7.11
C ASP A 571 -2.42 36.44 -5.79
N GLU A 572 -3.53 35.86 -5.31
CA GLU A 572 -4.09 36.14 -3.97
C GLU A 572 -3.38 35.37 -2.84
N GLY A 573 -2.34 34.60 -3.17
CA GLY A 573 -1.57 33.74 -2.28
C GLY A 573 -1.99 32.27 -2.36
N GLY A 574 -1.04 31.36 -2.14
CA GLY A 574 -1.29 29.91 -2.20
C GLY A 574 -1.42 29.36 -3.63
N GLN A 575 -2.26 28.34 -3.82
CA GLN A 575 -2.56 27.77 -5.13
C GLN A 575 -4.06 27.92 -5.43
N ALA A 576 -4.47 27.52 -6.63
CA ALA A 576 -5.86 27.41 -7.05
C ALA A 576 -6.01 26.16 -7.93
N VAL A 577 -7.22 25.61 -8.05
CA VAL A 577 -7.56 24.58 -9.04
C VAL A 577 -7.73 25.26 -10.39
N GLY A 578 -6.99 24.84 -11.41
CA GLY A 578 -7.04 25.40 -12.76
C GLY A 578 -7.03 24.33 -13.84
N TYR A 579 -6.95 24.77 -15.10
CA TYR A 579 -7.05 23.91 -16.29
C TYR A 579 -8.36 23.11 -16.36
N THR A 580 -9.43 23.59 -15.71
CA THR A 580 -10.71 22.89 -15.69
C THR A 580 -11.34 22.89 -17.07
N GLU A 581 -11.72 21.72 -17.58
CA GLU A 581 -12.48 21.53 -18.81
C GLU A 581 -13.85 20.90 -18.52
N ASN A 582 -14.71 20.85 -19.54
CA ASN A 582 -16.06 20.32 -19.37
C ASN A 582 -16.04 18.83 -18.99
N GLY A 583 -16.51 18.52 -17.78
CA GLY A 583 -16.59 17.17 -17.23
C GLY A 583 -15.62 16.90 -16.08
N ASP A 584 -14.63 17.78 -15.88
CA ASP A 584 -13.64 17.68 -14.82
C ASP A 584 -14.25 17.95 -13.45
N TYR A 585 -13.59 17.47 -12.39
CA TYR A 585 -14.10 17.67 -11.03
C TYR A 585 -13.03 17.61 -9.96
N VAL A 586 -13.37 18.18 -8.80
CA VAL A 586 -12.64 18.00 -7.52
C VAL A 586 -13.58 17.45 -6.46
N VAL A 587 -13.04 16.73 -5.48
CA VAL A 587 -13.77 16.08 -4.40
C VAL A 587 -13.23 16.55 -3.06
N TYR A 588 -14.09 16.76 -2.07
CA TYR A 588 -13.72 16.95 -0.66
C TYR A 588 -14.46 15.89 0.16
N LYS A 589 -13.72 15.02 0.86
CA LYS A 589 -14.35 13.91 1.61
C LYS A 589 -14.86 14.35 2.97
N SER A 590 -15.99 13.78 3.41
CA SER A 590 -16.57 13.98 4.75
C SER A 590 -16.80 15.45 5.14
N VAL A 591 -17.28 16.28 4.21
CA VAL A 591 -17.66 17.68 4.49
C VAL A 591 -18.92 17.70 5.35
N ASP A 592 -18.86 18.36 6.50
CA ASP A 592 -19.97 18.47 7.44
C ASP A 592 -20.81 19.72 7.13
N PHE A 593 -22.04 19.49 6.66
CA PHE A 593 -23.01 20.54 6.37
C PHE A 593 -23.91 20.88 7.57
N GLY A 594 -23.63 20.33 8.75
CA GLY A 594 -24.40 20.58 9.97
C GLY A 594 -25.90 20.42 9.77
N ASN A 595 -26.68 21.42 10.19
CA ASN A 595 -28.14 21.47 10.02
C ASN A 595 -28.60 21.95 8.64
N GLY A 596 -27.65 22.27 7.75
CA GLY A 596 -27.86 22.44 6.33
C GLY A 596 -27.38 23.77 5.75
N ALA A 597 -26.91 23.72 4.50
CA ALA A 597 -26.43 24.88 3.75
C ALA A 597 -27.52 25.51 2.88
N LYS A 598 -27.44 26.83 2.68
CA LYS A 598 -28.36 27.60 1.82
C LYS A 598 -27.68 28.30 0.65
N SER A 599 -26.41 28.66 0.80
CA SER A 599 -25.65 29.25 -0.30
C SER A 599 -24.26 28.63 -0.41
N PHE A 600 -23.72 28.68 -1.61
CA PHE A 600 -22.37 28.31 -1.95
C PHE A 600 -21.68 29.51 -2.58
N LYS A 601 -20.47 29.79 -2.11
CA LYS A 601 -19.61 30.85 -2.61
C LYS A 601 -18.32 30.24 -3.13
N ALA A 602 -17.90 30.68 -4.31
CA ALA A 602 -16.65 30.29 -4.95
C ALA A 602 -15.85 31.55 -5.31
N ARG A 603 -14.60 31.63 -4.84
CA ARG A 603 -13.61 32.59 -5.32
C ARG A 603 -12.96 32.03 -6.56
N SER A 604 -13.25 32.61 -7.71
CA SER A 604 -12.87 32.01 -9.00
C SER A 604 -12.50 33.07 -10.04
N SER A 605 -11.74 32.68 -11.05
CA SER A 605 -11.35 33.52 -12.17
C SER A 605 -11.52 32.79 -13.50
N SER A 606 -11.68 33.53 -14.59
CA SER A 606 -11.72 32.99 -15.93
C SER A 606 -11.27 34.03 -16.96
N ALA A 607 -10.35 33.64 -17.83
CA ALA A 607 -9.98 34.46 -18.99
C ALA A 607 -10.88 34.20 -20.22
N THR A 608 -11.81 33.26 -20.12
CA THR A 608 -12.77 32.92 -21.18
C THR A 608 -14.16 33.43 -20.79
N ASN A 609 -15.23 32.84 -21.34
CA ASN A 609 -16.60 33.16 -20.94
C ASN A 609 -16.96 32.60 -19.55
N GLY A 610 -16.07 31.83 -18.91
CA GLY A 610 -16.32 31.15 -17.65
C GLY A 610 -16.99 29.78 -17.84
N GLY A 611 -17.71 29.34 -16.82
CA GLY A 611 -18.35 28.03 -16.79
C GLY A 611 -19.30 27.87 -15.61
N THR A 612 -19.76 26.64 -15.39
CA THR A 612 -20.63 26.28 -14.26
C THR A 612 -19.92 25.30 -13.34
N ILE A 613 -20.05 25.52 -12.03
CA ILE A 613 -19.67 24.55 -11.00
C ILE A 613 -20.95 23.84 -10.54
N GLU A 614 -21.11 22.58 -10.91
CA GLU A 614 -22.14 21.70 -10.37
C GLU A 614 -21.71 21.17 -9.00
N ILE A 615 -22.56 21.37 -7.99
CA ILE A 615 -22.28 21.00 -6.60
C ILE A 615 -23.04 19.71 -6.30
N ARG A 616 -22.32 18.59 -6.19
CA ARG A 616 -22.87 17.23 -6.09
C ARG A 616 -22.42 16.52 -4.82
N LEU A 617 -23.24 15.58 -4.33
CA LEU A 617 -22.95 14.79 -3.15
C LEU A 617 -22.68 13.33 -3.49
N ASP A 618 -21.71 12.73 -2.80
CA ASP A 618 -21.36 11.32 -2.70
C ASP A 618 -20.87 10.63 -3.99
N SER A 619 -21.10 11.21 -5.16
CA SER A 619 -20.46 10.83 -6.44
C SER A 619 -20.55 11.95 -7.49
N VAL A 620 -19.74 11.85 -8.56
CA VAL A 620 -19.77 12.79 -9.70
C VAL A 620 -21.10 12.81 -10.46
N THR A 621 -21.94 11.78 -10.30
CA THR A 621 -23.31 11.68 -10.81
C THR A 621 -24.37 11.73 -9.70
N GLY A 622 -23.95 12.01 -8.47
CA GLY A 622 -24.81 11.98 -7.29
C GLY A 622 -25.72 13.19 -7.19
N THR A 623 -26.35 13.34 -6.02
CA THR A 623 -27.37 14.37 -5.76
C THR A 623 -26.83 15.76 -6.06
N LEU A 624 -27.43 16.45 -7.05
CA LEU A 624 -27.10 17.83 -7.39
C LEU A 624 -27.80 18.77 -6.40
N ILE A 625 -27.03 19.49 -5.59
CA ILE A 625 -27.57 20.39 -4.56
C ILE A 625 -27.50 21.87 -4.96
N GLY A 626 -26.75 22.21 -6.02
CA GLY A 626 -26.73 23.54 -6.62
C GLY A 626 -25.86 23.63 -7.88
N SER A 627 -25.92 24.77 -8.56
CA SER A 627 -25.11 25.07 -9.74
C SER A 627 -24.68 26.53 -9.73
N CYS A 628 -23.38 26.79 -9.63
CA CYS A 628 -22.81 28.12 -9.52
C CYS A 628 -22.27 28.59 -10.86
N GLN A 629 -22.83 29.65 -11.43
CA GLN A 629 -22.32 30.27 -12.65
C GLN A 629 -21.12 31.15 -12.32
N VAL A 630 -20.01 30.92 -13.03
CA VAL A 630 -18.80 31.75 -12.97
C VAL A 630 -18.65 32.43 -14.32
N ALA A 631 -18.71 33.76 -14.34
CA ALA A 631 -18.52 34.54 -15.56
C ALA A 631 -17.04 34.79 -15.86
N GLY A 632 -16.73 35.18 -17.11
CA GLY A 632 -15.41 35.70 -17.48
C GLY A 632 -15.00 36.88 -16.60
N THR A 633 -13.86 36.78 -15.93
CA THR A 633 -13.37 37.80 -14.99
C THR A 633 -12.29 38.70 -15.59
N GLY A 634 -11.88 38.44 -16.84
CA GLY A 634 -10.89 39.24 -17.57
C GLY A 634 -9.45 38.70 -17.48
N GLY A 635 -9.22 37.60 -16.77
CA GLY A 635 -7.92 36.95 -16.69
C GLY A 635 -7.88 35.77 -15.72
N TRP A 636 -6.94 34.83 -15.92
CA TRP A 636 -6.76 33.63 -15.10
C TRP A 636 -6.29 33.89 -13.65
N GLN A 637 -5.87 35.12 -13.37
CA GLN A 637 -5.47 35.58 -12.03
C GLN A 637 -6.39 36.69 -11.49
N THR A 638 -7.46 37.03 -12.22
CA THR A 638 -8.41 38.07 -11.80
C THR A 638 -9.57 37.41 -11.07
N PHE A 639 -9.43 37.16 -9.77
CA PHE A 639 -10.44 36.44 -8.99
C PHE A 639 -11.63 37.32 -8.59
N ALA A 640 -12.82 36.74 -8.68
CA ALA A 640 -14.09 37.32 -8.27
C ALA A 640 -14.94 36.29 -7.50
N ASP A 641 -15.85 36.78 -6.67
CA ASP A 641 -16.76 35.93 -5.93
C ASP A 641 -17.98 35.59 -6.77
N SER A 642 -18.27 34.30 -6.93
CA SER A 642 -19.52 33.81 -7.49
C SER A 642 -20.35 33.15 -6.38
N VAL A 643 -21.64 33.45 -6.32
CA VAL A 643 -22.54 32.95 -5.28
C VAL A 643 -23.77 32.33 -5.91
N CYS A 644 -24.18 31.15 -5.44
CA CYS A 644 -25.43 30.51 -5.84
C CYS A 644 -26.16 29.88 -4.65
N SER A 645 -27.44 29.57 -4.83
CA SER A 645 -28.22 28.84 -3.84
C SER A 645 -27.89 27.34 -3.86
N VAL A 646 -27.92 26.73 -2.69
CA VAL A 646 -27.92 25.27 -2.52
C VAL A 646 -29.08 24.83 -1.63
N SER A 647 -29.53 23.58 -1.77
CA SER A 647 -30.64 23.07 -0.97
C SER A 647 -30.58 21.56 -0.76
N GLY A 648 -31.25 21.07 0.28
CA GLY A 648 -31.44 19.63 0.50
C GLY A 648 -30.20 18.89 1.02
N VAL A 649 -29.23 19.60 1.61
CA VAL A 649 -28.03 19.01 2.22
C VAL A 649 -27.99 19.28 3.72
N THR A 650 -27.68 18.25 4.51
CA THR A 650 -27.48 18.27 5.97
C THR A 650 -26.51 17.14 6.34
N GLY A 651 -25.78 17.25 7.44
CA GLY A 651 -24.86 16.19 7.89
C GLY A 651 -23.64 16.04 6.98
N LYS A 652 -22.97 14.88 7.07
CA LYS A 652 -21.66 14.65 6.42
C LYS A 652 -21.82 13.97 5.06
N HIS A 653 -21.16 14.52 4.04
CA HIS A 653 -21.16 14.01 2.68
C HIS A 653 -19.80 14.17 2.01
N ASP A 654 -19.52 13.36 0.99
CA ASP A 654 -18.43 13.66 0.06
C ASP A 654 -18.92 14.72 -0.94
N LEU A 655 -18.26 15.88 -0.99
CA LEU A 655 -18.62 17.00 -1.85
C LEU A 655 -17.85 16.92 -3.17
N TYR A 656 -18.58 16.84 -4.29
CA TYR A 656 -18.04 16.90 -5.65
C TYR A 656 -18.35 18.26 -6.27
N LEU A 657 -17.33 18.95 -6.78
CA LEU A 657 -17.48 20.13 -7.62
C LEU A 657 -17.11 19.77 -9.05
N LYS A 658 -18.11 19.69 -9.93
CA LYS A 658 -17.92 19.32 -11.34
C LYS A 658 -18.01 20.56 -12.23
N PHE A 659 -17.01 20.77 -13.07
CA PHE A 659 -16.94 21.90 -13.98
C PHE A 659 -17.63 21.55 -15.31
N THR A 660 -18.55 22.40 -15.76
CA THR A 660 -19.26 22.24 -17.03
C THR A 660 -19.27 23.53 -17.83
N GLY A 661 -19.18 23.42 -19.15
CA GLY A 661 -19.04 24.59 -20.02
C GLY A 661 -18.78 24.21 -21.47
N GLU A 662 -18.42 25.21 -22.28
CA GLU A 662 -18.03 25.01 -23.68
C GLU A 662 -16.65 24.33 -23.80
N SER A 663 -16.18 24.10 -25.02
CA SER A 663 -14.86 23.50 -25.25
C SER A 663 -13.72 24.45 -24.83
N GLY A 664 -12.74 23.92 -24.10
CA GLY A 664 -11.56 24.64 -23.62
C GLY A 664 -11.61 24.90 -22.11
N TYR A 665 -10.61 25.64 -21.61
CA TYR A 665 -10.49 25.92 -20.18
C TYR A 665 -11.58 26.87 -19.67
N LEU A 666 -12.14 26.54 -18.51
CA LEU A 666 -13.33 27.17 -17.97
C LEU A 666 -12.99 28.13 -16.82
N ILE A 667 -12.51 27.60 -15.70
CA ILE A 667 -12.45 28.29 -14.40
C ILE A 667 -11.13 27.96 -13.68
N ASN A 668 -10.50 28.96 -13.08
CA ASN A 668 -9.61 28.74 -11.94
C ASN A 668 -10.39 28.99 -10.64
N LEU A 669 -10.33 28.07 -9.68
CA LEU A 669 -11.05 28.11 -8.41
C LEU A 669 -10.03 28.21 -7.26
N ASN A 670 -10.07 29.29 -6.50
CA ASN A 670 -9.17 29.56 -5.37
C ASN A 670 -9.69 28.90 -4.09
N TRP A 671 -10.92 29.21 -3.68
CA TRP A 671 -11.53 28.60 -2.50
C TRP A 671 -13.06 28.57 -2.60
N ILE A 672 -13.67 27.73 -1.77
CA ILE A 672 -15.12 27.64 -1.61
C ILE A 672 -15.54 27.81 -0.16
N GLN A 673 -16.80 28.20 0.06
CA GLN A 673 -17.40 28.27 1.38
C GLN A 673 -18.93 28.16 1.24
N PHE A 674 -19.57 27.41 2.13
CA PHE A 674 -21.02 27.41 2.26
C PHE A 674 -21.45 28.38 3.37
N THR A 675 -22.68 28.87 3.28
CA THR A 675 -23.29 29.58 4.40
C THR A 675 -24.51 28.82 4.90
N GLU A 676 -24.64 28.76 6.21
CA GLU A 676 -25.90 28.37 6.86
C GLU A 676 -27.01 29.31 6.39
N GLY A 677 -28.24 28.80 6.39
CA GLY A 677 -29.37 29.71 6.49
C GLY A 677 -29.35 30.30 7.88
N SER A 678 -29.51 31.61 8.03
CA SER A 678 -29.71 32.19 9.36
C SER A 678 -30.97 31.58 9.97
N SER A 679 -30.82 30.59 10.84
CA SER A 679 -31.83 30.28 11.84
C SER A 679 -31.83 31.47 12.78
N ALA A 680 -32.95 32.18 12.89
CA ALA A 680 -33.06 33.24 13.89
C ALA A 680 -32.71 32.63 15.25
N VAL A 681 -31.69 33.19 15.93
CA VAL A 681 -31.39 32.80 17.31
C VAL A 681 -32.66 33.08 18.09
N VAL A 682 -33.26 32.03 18.66
CA VAL A 682 -34.41 32.15 19.55
C VAL A 682 -33.84 32.38 20.95
N PRO A 683 -33.97 33.59 21.55
CA PRO A 683 -33.44 33.83 22.88
C PRO A 683 -34.12 32.88 23.88
N GLY A 684 -33.30 32.09 24.58
CA GLY A 684 -33.75 31.09 25.55
C GLY A 684 -33.67 29.64 25.08
N ASP A 685 -33.51 29.40 23.77
CA ASP A 685 -33.29 28.07 23.19
C ASP A 685 -31.78 27.76 23.20
N ILE A 686 -31.31 27.26 24.34
CA ILE A 686 -29.88 27.06 24.61
C ILE A 686 -29.35 25.83 23.89
N ASN A 687 -30.20 24.82 23.71
CA ASN A 687 -29.83 23.55 23.08
C ASN A 687 -30.07 23.54 21.53
N GLY A 688 -30.70 24.57 20.98
CA GLY A 688 -30.93 24.75 19.55
C GLY A 688 -32.01 23.83 18.95
N ASP A 689 -32.90 23.27 19.77
CA ASP A 689 -33.97 22.36 19.33
C ASP A 689 -35.23 23.08 18.83
N GLY A 690 -35.25 24.41 18.90
CA GLY A 690 -36.35 25.27 18.49
C GLY A 690 -37.42 25.47 19.56
N GLN A 691 -37.24 24.94 20.77
CA GLN A 691 -38.13 25.12 21.91
C GLN A 691 -37.39 25.85 23.05
N ILE A 692 -38.17 26.50 23.92
CA ILE A 692 -37.64 27.10 25.15
C ILE A 692 -38.32 26.38 26.30
N ASP A 693 -37.60 25.46 26.96
CA ASP A 693 -38.18 24.59 27.97
C ASP A 693 -37.27 24.34 29.20
N ALA A 694 -37.66 23.37 30.04
CA ALA A 694 -36.94 23.06 31.28
C ALA A 694 -35.51 22.51 31.05
N ILE A 695 -35.23 21.96 29.86
CA ILE A 695 -33.92 21.47 29.45
C ILE A 695 -32.97 22.66 29.31
N ASP A 696 -33.40 23.75 28.65
CA ASP A 696 -32.60 24.98 28.52
C ASP A 696 -32.27 25.56 29.89
N LEU A 697 -33.26 25.62 30.78
CA LEU A 697 -33.05 26.08 32.15
C LEU A 697 -32.03 25.21 32.91
N GLN A 698 -32.05 23.90 32.68
CA GLN A 698 -31.10 22.98 33.31
C GLN A 698 -29.68 23.15 32.75
N LEU A 699 -29.54 23.39 31.44
CA LEU A 699 -28.26 23.67 30.80
C LEU A 699 -27.66 24.97 31.32
N MET A 700 -28.45 26.04 31.38
CA MET A 700 -28.03 27.32 31.95
C MET A 700 -27.58 27.17 33.41
N LYS A 701 -28.30 26.37 34.21
CA LYS A 701 -27.90 26.08 35.59
C LYS A 701 -26.59 25.31 35.69
N LYS A 702 -26.39 24.31 34.83
CA LYS A 702 -25.14 23.53 34.80
C LYS A 702 -23.95 24.41 34.45
N TYR A 703 -24.11 25.28 33.45
CA TYR A 703 -23.09 26.24 33.04
C TYR A 703 -22.69 27.18 34.17
N LEU A 704 -23.66 27.81 34.84
CA LEU A 704 -23.39 28.71 35.98
C LEU A 704 -22.73 28.01 37.18
N LEU A 705 -22.86 26.68 37.29
CA LEU A 705 -22.21 25.88 38.32
C LEU A 705 -20.86 25.31 37.87
N GLY A 706 -20.39 25.60 36.66
CA GLY A 706 -19.15 25.05 36.09
C GLY A 706 -19.22 23.55 35.80
N LEU A 707 -20.43 23.02 35.58
CA LEU A 707 -20.69 21.58 35.38
C LEU A 707 -20.92 21.22 33.90
N GLY A 708 -20.72 22.16 32.97
CA GLY A 708 -20.87 21.97 31.52
C GLY A 708 -20.69 23.28 30.74
N GLU A 709 -20.65 23.18 29.41
CA GLU A 709 -20.56 24.31 28.48
C GLU A 709 -21.93 24.62 27.84
N ILE A 710 -22.11 25.83 27.31
CA ILE A 710 -23.28 26.24 26.53
C ILE A 710 -22.85 26.36 25.07
N GLU A 711 -23.54 25.63 24.18
CA GLU A 711 -23.28 25.64 22.75
C GLU A 711 -23.74 26.95 22.09
N ASN A 712 -24.94 27.44 22.45
CA ASN A 712 -25.49 28.69 21.91
C ASN A 712 -25.42 29.85 22.90
N VAL A 713 -24.22 30.45 23.03
CA VAL A 713 -23.99 31.57 23.95
C VAL A 713 -24.87 32.79 23.66
N LYS A 714 -25.27 33.00 22.39
CA LYS A 714 -26.16 34.11 21.99
C LYS A 714 -27.61 33.87 22.40
N ALA A 715 -28.07 32.62 22.45
CA ALA A 715 -29.40 32.30 22.97
C ALA A 715 -29.46 32.35 24.50
N ALA A 716 -28.32 32.16 25.17
CA ALA A 716 -28.20 32.18 26.61
C ALA A 716 -27.98 33.57 27.23
N ASP A 717 -27.49 34.55 26.46
CA ASP A 717 -27.39 35.96 26.87
C ASP A 717 -28.75 36.66 26.63
N LEU A 718 -29.63 36.57 27.64
CA LEU A 718 -31.02 37.02 27.54
C LEU A 718 -31.19 38.51 27.80
N ASP A 719 -30.25 39.14 28.50
CA ASP A 719 -30.24 40.59 28.69
C ASP A 719 -29.34 41.34 27.68
N GLY A 720 -28.57 40.61 26.87
CA GLY A 720 -27.77 41.13 25.77
C GLY A 720 -26.49 41.86 26.23
N ASN A 721 -26.03 41.59 27.46
CA ASN A 721 -24.88 42.29 28.05
C ASN A 721 -23.53 41.65 27.67
N GLY A 722 -23.53 40.48 27.00
CA GLY A 722 -22.35 39.73 26.59
C GLY A 722 -21.82 38.73 27.62
N GLU A 723 -22.47 38.58 28.78
CA GLU A 723 -22.11 37.68 29.87
C GLU A 723 -23.29 36.79 30.28
N ILE A 724 -23.10 35.47 30.26
CA ILE A 724 -24.11 34.52 30.74
C ILE A 724 -23.97 34.37 32.26
N ASN A 725 -24.91 34.94 33.01
CA ASN A 725 -24.84 34.98 34.46
C ASN A 725 -26.21 34.69 35.14
N ALA A 726 -26.30 34.96 36.44
CA ALA A 726 -27.51 34.68 37.22
C ALA A 726 -28.73 35.51 36.79
N ILE A 727 -28.52 36.61 36.06
CA ILE A 727 -29.57 37.46 35.49
C ILE A 727 -30.26 36.70 34.36
N ASP A 728 -29.51 36.13 33.42
CA ASP A 728 -30.07 35.32 32.31
C ASP A 728 -30.82 34.11 32.83
N PHE A 729 -30.25 33.42 33.82
CA PHE A 729 -30.94 32.31 34.48
C PHE A 729 -32.28 32.73 35.10
N SER A 730 -32.32 33.93 35.68
CA SER A 730 -33.55 34.47 36.25
C SER A 730 -34.56 34.85 35.17
N LEU A 731 -34.11 35.38 34.02
CA LEU A 731 -34.95 35.71 32.87
C LEU A 731 -35.55 34.46 32.22
N LEU A 732 -34.74 33.45 31.96
CA LEU A 732 -35.20 32.17 31.42
C LEU A 732 -36.21 31.50 32.35
N LYS A 733 -35.92 31.50 33.66
CA LYS A 733 -36.83 30.96 34.67
C LYS A 733 -38.16 31.72 34.72
N LYS A 734 -38.15 33.05 34.63
CA LYS A 734 -39.37 33.87 34.61
C LYS A 734 -40.21 33.58 33.38
N TYR A 735 -39.58 33.47 32.22
CA TYR A 735 -40.22 33.12 30.96
C TYR A 735 -40.95 31.77 31.06
N LEU A 736 -40.27 30.73 31.54
CA LEU A 736 -40.85 29.39 31.71
C LEU A 736 -41.97 29.33 32.76
N LEU A 737 -41.97 30.24 33.73
CA LEU A 737 -43.02 30.35 34.76
C LEU A 737 -44.18 31.26 34.33
N GLY A 738 -44.10 31.90 33.15
CA GLY A 738 -45.10 32.86 32.68
C GLY A 738 -45.19 34.14 33.52
N ILE A 739 -44.11 34.49 34.22
CA ILE A 739 -44.04 35.68 35.08
C ILE A 739 -43.47 36.82 34.23
N GLN A 740 -44.31 37.78 33.83
CA GLN A 740 -43.88 39.00 33.13
C GLN A 740 -43.15 39.97 34.07
#